data_AF-A0A7J4Q903-F1
#
_entry.id   AF-A0A7J4Q903-F1
#
_cell.length_a   1.000
_cell.length_b   1.000
_cell.length_c   1.000
_cell.angle_alpha   90.00
_cell.angle_beta   90.00
_cell.angle_gamma   90.00
#
_symmetry.space_group_name_H-M   'P 1'
#
loop_
_entity.id
_entity.type
_entity.pdbx_description
1 polymer ?
#
loop_
_entity_poly.entity_id
_entity_poly.type
_entity_poly.pdbx_seq_one_letter_code
_entity_poly.pdbx_strand_id
1 'polypeptide(L)'
;MLALDEIFPEGNWIPETFIGKNVVHPPTIKCVHPDTQIFLADGSLVKIKDLVEEIHNKGSVEITDDKDFVATSEYNLFTLNSIGKLTLGKAIRFWKTPAPTILYTVKTRTGREIVVSGKHPFLTPKGWKQAQDLESSEFIAVSRNILVQGVSQLLPQLMIPSLNPDRKNLKEVPFAKSRLFSGNVQKEIIEKYVAGSKINNLAQEYSCERGSIRRLLKKNGVSLFGQKRRNFRVPMYTTKQFWRWVGYMLAEGNIHLENSRSYKFSFANENKKIQEDFIQITESLFNITPKSYMGNDGQLIFTSLDLKLFLEQIGFPFPFRAEFKTVPRILYKCPNEEIIEFFNGFIDGDGHIDKWGVLSIKIKNKHLASDLQLLLLRLGVISSIKETKNKIVKQNGCFDYKTYSLLLVCGDDMRIFGGKLSLLIDSKKVRLKNFLAKGERNSPSNWDNVPLDGEMFKHVREGLGLSKKKTGKASTVGDIESGKVTPSRFSVAYFITLFEKEDKQKLYSSEIDFIKFLASKDFAWDKIEMIYSKSSEVSYLYDLSVLETNSFIGNGIILHNTHGHTMMTGSIKNAFGGLITKKRHHCHARIDQVLVDLLSIQKEIHPGIFAVMDGTVAGDGAGPRTMIPKVKNYILASGDQVAIDAISAKMMGYDPMKIKFI
;
A
#
# COMPACT_ATOMS: atom_id res chain seq x y z
N MET A 1 29.81 1.58 -34.70
CA MET A 1 28.57 0.95 -34.19
C MET A 1 27.41 1.94 -34.28
N LEU A 2 26.15 1.50 -34.26
CA LEU A 2 24.93 2.29 -34.45
C LEU A 2 24.44 2.99 -33.17
N ALA A 3 24.74 2.46 -31.99
CA ALA A 3 24.31 2.98 -30.70
C ALA A 3 25.33 2.74 -29.58
N LEU A 4 26.10 1.65 -29.63
CA LEU A 4 27.01 1.30 -28.53
C LEU A 4 28.16 2.29 -28.34
N ASP A 5 28.68 2.92 -29.40
CA ASP A 5 29.77 3.91 -29.27
C ASP A 5 29.31 5.20 -28.56
N GLU A 6 28.05 5.58 -28.74
CA GLU A 6 27.44 6.72 -28.03
C GLU A 6 27.12 6.37 -26.57
N ILE A 7 26.68 5.14 -26.31
CA ILE A 7 26.32 4.67 -24.96
C ILE A 7 27.58 4.33 -24.13
N PHE A 8 28.63 3.86 -24.78
CA PHE A 8 29.93 3.49 -24.22
C PHE A 8 31.07 4.24 -24.94
N PRO A 9 31.21 5.56 -24.72
CA PRO A 9 32.26 6.35 -25.36
C PRO A 9 33.68 5.90 -24.96
N GLU A 10 33.82 5.23 -23.81
CA GLU A 10 35.06 4.64 -23.31
C GLU A 10 35.20 3.13 -23.63
N GLY A 11 34.29 2.58 -24.43
CA GLY A 11 34.23 1.16 -24.77
C GLY A 11 33.41 0.30 -23.80
N ASN A 12 32.85 -0.80 -24.32
CA ASN A 12 32.20 -1.84 -23.53
C ASN A 12 33.16 -3.02 -23.34
N TRP A 13 33.47 -3.35 -22.08
CA TRP A 13 34.42 -4.42 -21.74
C TRP A 13 33.70 -5.75 -21.63
N ILE A 14 34.10 -6.71 -22.48
CA ILE A 14 33.55 -8.06 -22.50
C ILE A 14 34.53 -8.98 -21.75
N PRO A 15 34.11 -9.59 -20.63
CA PRO A 15 34.92 -10.59 -19.95
C PRO A 15 35.33 -11.72 -20.89
N GLU A 16 36.63 -12.06 -20.89
CA GLU A 16 37.22 -13.12 -21.73
C GLU A 16 36.48 -14.46 -21.60
N THR A 17 35.89 -14.71 -20.43
CA THR A 17 35.10 -15.91 -20.14
C THR A 17 33.80 -16.03 -20.94
N PHE A 18 33.31 -14.97 -21.60
CA PHE A 18 32.16 -15.02 -22.50
C PHE A 18 32.51 -15.37 -23.94
N ILE A 19 33.80 -15.28 -24.31
CA ILE A 19 34.30 -15.79 -25.58
C ILE A 19 34.07 -17.31 -25.59
N GLY A 20 33.31 -17.78 -26.58
CA GLY A 20 32.93 -19.19 -26.76
C GLY A 20 31.74 -19.72 -25.93
N LYS A 21 30.98 -18.92 -25.16
CA LYS A 21 29.89 -19.42 -24.29
C LYS A 21 28.46 -19.02 -24.71
N ASN A 22 27.48 -19.86 -24.37
CA ASN A 22 26.05 -19.70 -24.68
C ASN A 22 25.28 -18.78 -23.68
N VAL A 23 24.20 -18.11 -24.13
CA VAL A 23 23.37 -17.18 -23.33
C VAL A 23 21.86 -17.39 -23.59
N VAL A 24 20.98 -17.24 -22.57
CA VAL A 24 19.50 -17.46 -22.65
C VAL A 24 18.72 -16.36 -21.88
N HIS A 25 17.56 -15.89 -22.39
CA HIS A 25 16.70 -14.87 -21.71
C HIS A 25 15.17 -15.01 -21.93
N PRO A 26 14.30 -14.82 -20.89
CA PRO A 26 12.83 -14.80 -21.04
C PRO A 26 11.96 -13.65 -20.41
N PRO A 27 10.90 -13.06 -21.08
CA PRO A 27 9.84 -12.22 -20.41
C PRO A 27 8.43 -12.82 -20.07
N THR A 28 7.72 -12.14 -19.12
CA THR A 28 6.30 -12.29 -18.62
C THR A 28 5.77 -10.96 -18.02
N ILE A 29 4.49 -10.59 -18.23
CA ILE A 29 3.78 -9.47 -17.56
C ILE A 29 3.17 -9.93 -16.22
N LYS A 30 3.24 -9.09 -15.16
CA LYS A 30 3.03 -9.48 -13.76
C LYS A 30 2.08 -8.50 -13.05
N CYS A 31 0.80 -8.84 -12.87
CA CYS A 31 -0.19 -7.87 -12.39
C CYS A 31 -0.84 -8.21 -11.03
N VAL A 32 -1.33 -7.18 -10.34
CA VAL A 32 -2.00 -7.24 -9.02
C VAL A 32 -3.46 -6.77 -9.08
N HIS A 33 -4.25 -7.14 -8.07
CA HIS A 33 -5.67 -6.79 -7.96
C HIS A 33 -5.90 -5.28 -7.78
N PRO A 34 -7.00 -4.70 -8.32
CA PRO A 34 -7.31 -3.26 -8.26
C PRO A 34 -7.29 -2.65 -6.86
N ASP A 35 -7.68 -3.41 -5.84
CA ASP A 35 -7.73 -2.94 -4.45
C ASP A 35 -6.37 -2.91 -3.74
N THR A 36 -5.29 -3.32 -4.41
CA THR A 36 -3.93 -3.29 -3.84
C THR A 36 -3.57 -1.84 -3.49
N GLN A 37 -3.22 -1.60 -2.23
CA GLN A 37 -2.82 -0.29 -1.73
C GLN A 37 -1.32 -0.11 -1.84
N ILE A 38 -0.91 1.03 -2.39
CA ILE A 38 0.50 1.39 -2.62
C ILE A 38 0.83 2.71 -1.93
N PHE A 39 2.04 2.81 -1.39
CA PHE A 39 2.57 4.04 -0.81
C PHE A 39 3.33 4.85 -1.87
N LEU A 40 2.92 6.10 -2.05
CA LEU A 40 3.68 7.10 -2.79
C LEU A 40 4.73 7.74 -1.88
N ALA A 41 5.77 8.33 -2.48
CA ALA A 41 6.87 8.96 -1.75
C ALA A 41 6.44 10.13 -0.85
N ASP A 42 5.31 10.77 -1.16
CA ASP A 42 4.74 11.87 -0.36
C ASP A 42 3.93 11.38 0.86
N GLY A 43 3.88 10.06 1.10
CA GLY A 43 3.12 9.42 2.16
C GLY A 43 1.68 9.09 1.80
N SER A 44 1.21 9.43 0.61
CA SER A 44 -0.14 9.07 0.19
C SER A 44 -0.27 7.55 0.06
N LEU A 45 -1.35 7.01 0.62
CA LEU A 45 -1.75 5.61 0.45
C LEU A 45 -2.92 5.56 -0.52
N VAL A 46 -2.71 5.00 -1.71
CA VAL A 46 -3.71 4.98 -2.79
C VAL A 46 -3.97 3.54 -3.25
N LYS A 47 -5.15 3.26 -3.79
CA LYS A 47 -5.36 2.00 -4.52
C LYS A 47 -4.64 2.11 -5.87
N ILE A 48 -4.01 1.02 -6.30
CA ILE A 48 -3.30 0.98 -7.58
C ILE A 48 -4.25 1.27 -8.75
N LYS A 49 -5.50 0.79 -8.70
CA LYS A 49 -6.51 1.11 -9.72
C LYS A 49 -6.75 2.61 -9.82
N ASP A 50 -7.01 3.27 -8.69
CA ASP A 50 -7.37 4.68 -8.68
C ASP A 50 -6.23 5.53 -9.28
N LEU A 51 -4.97 5.19 -8.93
CA LEU A 51 -3.79 5.83 -9.51
C LEU A 51 -3.66 5.60 -11.02
N VAL A 52 -3.74 4.34 -11.46
CA VAL A 52 -3.57 4.01 -12.89
C VAL A 52 -4.68 4.62 -13.72
N GLU A 53 -5.94 4.52 -13.29
CA GLU A 53 -7.10 5.09 -14.00
C GLU A 53 -7.03 6.61 -14.05
N GLU A 54 -6.58 7.29 -12.97
CA GLU A 54 -6.37 8.74 -12.99
C GLU A 54 -5.36 9.15 -14.09
N ILE A 55 -4.26 8.40 -14.20
CA ILE A 55 -3.22 8.67 -15.20
C ILE A 55 -3.72 8.36 -16.62
N HIS A 56 -4.43 7.25 -16.80
CA HIS A 56 -5.05 6.87 -18.09
C HIS A 56 -6.06 7.92 -18.56
N ASN A 57 -6.82 8.52 -17.64
CA ASN A 57 -7.78 9.58 -17.98
C ASN A 57 -7.13 10.92 -18.35
N LYS A 58 -5.89 11.17 -17.90
CA LYS A 58 -5.15 12.43 -18.15
C LYS A 58 -4.17 12.33 -19.32
N GLY A 59 -3.65 11.14 -19.59
CA GLY A 59 -2.58 10.90 -20.55
C GLY A 59 -3.05 10.21 -21.83
N SER A 60 -2.14 10.10 -22.80
CA SER A 60 -2.31 9.23 -23.96
C SER A 60 -2.17 7.76 -23.54
N VAL A 61 -3.13 6.93 -23.91
CA VAL A 61 -3.12 5.49 -23.63
C VAL A 61 -2.72 4.73 -24.89
N GLU A 62 -1.66 3.95 -24.78
CA GLU A 62 -1.24 2.96 -25.78
C GLU A 62 -1.92 1.63 -25.50
N ILE A 63 -2.37 0.94 -26.56
CA ILE A 63 -2.93 -0.41 -26.46
C ILE A 63 -1.94 -1.36 -27.12
N THR A 64 -1.47 -2.36 -26.38
CA THR A 64 -0.55 -3.39 -26.89
C THR A 64 -1.30 -4.47 -27.65
N ASP A 65 -0.56 -5.30 -28.40
CA ASP A 65 -1.13 -6.47 -29.11
C ASP A 65 -1.82 -7.46 -28.14
N ASP A 66 -1.34 -7.54 -26.90
CA ASP A 66 -1.91 -8.36 -25.82
C ASP A 66 -3.15 -7.72 -25.16
N LYS A 67 -3.65 -6.60 -25.71
CA LYS A 67 -4.77 -5.80 -25.21
C LYS A 67 -4.52 -5.16 -23.84
N ASP A 68 -3.26 -4.92 -23.50
CA ASP A 68 -2.90 -4.12 -22.34
C ASP A 68 -3.04 -2.64 -22.66
N PHE A 69 -3.53 -1.88 -21.70
CA PHE A 69 -3.58 -0.43 -21.75
C PHE A 69 -2.42 0.13 -20.94
N VAL A 70 -1.64 1.02 -21.56
CA VAL A 70 -0.44 1.59 -20.96
C VAL A 70 -0.49 3.10 -21.05
N ALA A 71 -0.27 3.76 -19.92
CA ALA A 71 -0.05 5.19 -19.88
C ALA A 71 1.33 5.49 -19.28
N THR A 72 1.90 6.62 -19.67
CA THR A 72 3.18 7.11 -19.14
C THR A 72 2.95 8.31 -18.25
N SER A 73 3.62 8.33 -17.11
CA SER A 73 3.65 9.43 -16.15
C SER A 73 4.82 9.21 -15.19
N GLU A 74 5.14 10.16 -14.32
CA GLU A 74 6.22 9.99 -13.35
C GLU A 74 5.69 10.08 -11.92
N TYR A 75 5.83 8.99 -11.16
CA TYR A 75 5.53 8.98 -9.72
C TYR A 75 6.68 8.37 -8.94
N ASN A 76 7.04 9.01 -7.84
CA ASN A 76 8.00 8.44 -6.89
C ASN A 76 7.26 7.55 -5.88
N LEU A 77 7.81 6.37 -5.63
CA LEU A 77 7.28 5.39 -4.68
C LEU A 77 8.41 4.66 -3.95
N PHE A 78 8.05 3.87 -2.95
CA PHE A 78 8.99 3.06 -2.19
C PHE A 78 9.28 1.73 -2.89
N THR A 79 10.57 1.42 -3.04
CA THR A 79 11.06 0.28 -3.82
C THR A 79 12.23 -0.39 -3.12
N LEU A 80 12.50 -1.66 -3.41
CA LEU A 80 13.61 -2.41 -2.86
C LEU A 80 14.74 -2.52 -3.89
N ASN A 81 15.93 -2.02 -3.57
CA ASN A 81 17.09 -2.17 -4.45
C ASN A 81 17.75 -3.57 -4.30
N SER A 82 18.76 -3.85 -5.14
CA SER A 82 19.44 -5.15 -5.18
C SER A 82 20.21 -5.51 -3.90
N ILE A 83 20.56 -4.54 -3.06
CA ILE A 83 21.22 -4.76 -1.76
C ILE A 83 20.22 -4.86 -0.60
N GLY A 84 18.92 -4.90 -0.90
CA GLY A 84 17.87 -5.09 0.09
C GLY A 84 17.54 -3.84 0.91
N LYS A 85 17.91 -2.64 0.44
CA LYS A 85 17.52 -1.37 1.06
C LYS A 85 16.26 -0.81 0.42
N LEU A 86 15.39 -0.25 1.25
CA LEU A 86 14.24 0.50 0.75
C LEU A 86 14.69 1.90 0.32
N THR A 87 14.33 2.27 -0.89
CA THR A 87 14.71 3.54 -1.52
C THR A 87 13.54 4.10 -2.32
N LEU A 88 13.62 5.37 -2.70
CA LEU A 88 12.67 5.95 -3.64
C LEU A 88 13.03 5.49 -5.06
N GLY A 89 12.04 4.97 -5.78
CA GLY A 89 12.16 4.67 -7.20
C GLY A 89 11.04 5.34 -7.98
N LYS A 90 11.24 5.47 -9.30
CA LYS A 90 10.34 6.19 -10.19
C LYS A 90 9.51 5.22 -11.04
N ALA A 91 8.19 5.19 -10.85
CA ALA A 91 7.28 4.55 -11.80
C ALA A 91 7.10 5.44 -13.02
N ILE A 92 7.27 4.84 -14.20
CA ILE A 92 7.21 5.53 -15.49
C ILE A 92 6.10 5.02 -16.43
N ARG A 93 5.62 3.79 -16.21
CA ARG A 93 4.51 3.19 -16.97
C ARG A 93 3.48 2.59 -16.02
N PHE A 94 2.22 2.76 -16.39
CA PHE A 94 1.06 2.39 -15.59
C PHE A 94 0.19 1.46 -16.42
N TRP A 95 0.14 0.20 -16.03
CA TRP A 95 -0.44 -0.89 -16.81
C TRP A 95 -1.84 -1.23 -16.30
N LYS A 96 -2.75 -1.46 -17.23
CA LYS A 96 -4.09 -2.01 -17.00
C LYS A 96 -4.28 -3.18 -17.96
N THR A 97 -4.32 -4.38 -17.41
CA THR A 97 -4.26 -5.66 -18.13
C THR A 97 -5.55 -6.43 -17.92
N PRO A 98 -6.19 -6.99 -18.97
CA PRO A 98 -7.33 -7.88 -18.81
C PRO A 98 -7.05 -9.00 -17.80
N ALA A 99 -7.94 -9.18 -16.84
CA ALA A 99 -7.71 -10.15 -15.78
C ALA A 99 -7.76 -11.59 -16.32
N PRO A 100 -6.86 -12.49 -15.88
CA PRO A 100 -6.95 -13.90 -16.20
C PRO A 100 -8.18 -14.53 -15.54
N THR A 101 -8.54 -15.75 -15.95
CA THR A 101 -9.68 -16.48 -15.37
C THR A 101 -9.48 -16.82 -13.90
N ILE A 102 -8.23 -17.01 -13.47
CA ILE A 102 -7.85 -17.44 -12.12
C ILE A 102 -6.89 -16.43 -11.49
N LEU A 103 -7.19 -16.03 -10.26
CA LEU A 103 -6.34 -15.22 -9.40
C LEU A 103 -5.89 -15.99 -8.17
N TYR A 104 -4.71 -15.65 -7.66
CA TYR A 104 -4.12 -16.24 -6.47
C TYR A 104 -4.15 -15.25 -5.32
N THR A 105 -4.64 -15.70 -4.17
CA THR A 105 -4.62 -14.94 -2.92
C THR A 105 -3.52 -15.50 -2.03
N VAL A 106 -2.58 -14.66 -1.63
CA VAL A 106 -1.51 -14.99 -0.69
C VAL A 106 -1.79 -14.28 0.63
N LYS A 107 -1.92 -15.06 1.71
CA LYS A 107 -2.07 -14.57 3.08
C LYS A 107 -0.86 -14.99 3.92
N THR A 108 -0.25 -14.02 4.56
CA THR A 108 0.93 -14.20 5.40
C THR A 108 0.55 -14.40 6.87
N ARG A 109 1.47 -14.93 7.68
CA ARG A 109 1.32 -15.16 9.12
C ARG A 109 1.07 -13.86 9.91
N THR A 110 1.58 -12.71 9.47
CA THR A 110 1.23 -11.41 10.08
C THR A 110 -0.13 -10.89 9.62
N GLY A 111 -0.86 -11.62 8.79
CA GLY A 111 -2.20 -11.25 8.33
C GLY A 111 -2.22 -10.29 7.14
N ARG A 112 -1.07 -10.00 6.51
CA ARG A 112 -1.06 -9.29 5.21
C ARG A 112 -1.64 -10.21 4.15
N GLU A 113 -2.40 -9.62 3.24
CA GLU A 113 -3.11 -10.33 2.18
C GLU A 113 -2.96 -9.58 0.86
N ILE A 114 -2.73 -10.32 -0.22
CA ILE A 114 -2.68 -9.77 -1.57
C ILE A 114 -3.25 -10.75 -2.58
N VAL A 115 -3.90 -10.21 -3.62
CA VAL A 115 -4.47 -10.97 -4.72
C VAL A 115 -3.75 -10.57 -6.01
N VAL A 116 -3.26 -11.57 -6.75
CA VAL A 116 -2.41 -11.39 -7.93
C VAL A 116 -2.72 -12.39 -9.04
N SER A 117 -2.20 -12.15 -10.23
CA SER A 117 -2.13 -13.18 -11.29
C SER A 117 -1.20 -14.33 -10.90
N GLY A 118 -1.43 -15.54 -11.41
CA GLY A 118 -0.58 -16.71 -11.12
C GLY A 118 0.91 -16.51 -11.43
N LYS A 119 1.20 -15.69 -12.44
CA LYS A 119 2.56 -15.37 -12.91
C LYS A 119 3.27 -14.28 -12.11
N HIS A 120 2.56 -13.58 -11.22
CA HIS A 120 3.16 -12.48 -10.43
C HIS A 120 4.19 -13.06 -9.43
N PRO A 121 5.46 -12.62 -9.45
CA PRO A 121 6.49 -13.20 -8.61
C PRO A 121 6.59 -12.50 -7.25
N PHE A 122 6.95 -13.29 -6.26
CA PHE A 122 7.29 -12.85 -4.91
C PHE A 122 8.76 -13.12 -4.64
N LEU A 123 9.41 -12.21 -3.92
CA LEU A 123 10.77 -12.39 -3.48
C LEU A 123 10.78 -13.40 -2.33
N THR A 124 11.41 -14.56 -2.55
CA THR A 124 11.67 -15.59 -1.53
C THR A 124 13.16 -15.60 -1.17
N PRO A 125 13.57 -16.30 -0.10
CA PRO A 125 14.98 -16.43 0.26
C PRO A 125 15.83 -17.11 -0.83
N LYS A 126 15.20 -17.90 -1.71
CA LYS A 126 15.85 -18.57 -2.85
C LYS A 126 15.74 -17.78 -4.15
N GLY A 127 15.25 -16.54 -4.10
CA GLY A 127 14.99 -15.69 -5.25
C GLY A 127 13.50 -15.54 -5.59
N TRP A 128 13.20 -15.03 -6.79
CA TRP A 128 11.84 -14.73 -7.21
C TRP A 128 11.08 -16.00 -7.64
N LYS A 129 9.90 -16.22 -7.06
CA LYS A 129 9.03 -17.38 -7.34
C LYS A 129 7.61 -16.92 -7.68
N GLN A 130 6.95 -17.50 -8.68
CA GLN A 130 5.62 -17.08 -9.13
C GLN A 130 4.54 -17.47 -8.13
N ALA A 131 3.45 -16.70 -8.07
CA ALA A 131 2.33 -16.93 -7.16
C ALA A 131 1.77 -18.36 -7.27
N GLN A 132 1.63 -18.88 -8.49
CA GLN A 132 1.09 -20.22 -8.73
C GLN A 132 1.99 -21.35 -8.23
N ASP A 133 3.29 -21.09 -8.08
CA ASP A 133 4.28 -22.08 -7.65
C ASP A 133 4.55 -21.98 -6.14
N LEU A 134 4.08 -20.91 -5.47
CA LEU A 134 4.28 -20.71 -4.03
C LEU A 134 3.53 -21.76 -3.22
N GLU A 135 4.12 -22.15 -2.10
CA GLU A 135 3.54 -23.12 -1.17
C GLU A 135 3.29 -22.49 0.20
N SER A 136 2.32 -23.04 0.95
CA SER A 136 2.18 -22.68 2.36
C SER A 136 3.48 -22.99 3.10
N SER A 137 3.79 -22.19 4.10
CA SER A 137 5.03 -22.22 4.86
C SER A 137 6.29 -21.69 4.20
N GLU A 138 6.28 -21.32 2.92
CA GLU A 138 7.38 -20.56 2.33
C GLU A 138 7.44 -19.13 2.88
N PHE A 139 8.59 -18.47 2.72
CA PHE A 139 8.79 -17.09 3.13
C PHE A 139 8.72 -16.15 1.94
N ILE A 140 8.05 -15.01 2.11
CA ILE A 140 8.05 -13.91 1.16
C ILE A 140 8.50 -12.61 1.83
N ALA A 141 9.10 -11.72 1.04
CA ALA A 141 9.60 -10.44 1.54
C ALA A 141 8.44 -9.45 1.78
N VAL A 142 8.42 -8.87 2.98
CA VAL A 142 7.50 -7.80 3.38
C VAL A 142 8.29 -6.60 3.86
N SER A 143 7.77 -5.39 3.64
CA SER A 143 8.40 -4.18 4.14
C SER A 143 8.33 -4.12 5.68
N ARG A 144 9.38 -3.56 6.30
CA ARG A 144 9.44 -3.26 7.74
C ARG A 144 9.19 -1.82 8.10
N ASN A 145 9.37 -0.92 7.15
CA ASN A 145 9.19 0.50 7.37
C ASN A 145 8.79 1.19 6.07
N ILE A 146 8.04 2.28 6.22
CA ILE A 146 7.80 3.25 5.15
C ILE A 146 8.23 4.60 5.70
N LEU A 147 9.47 4.99 5.41
CA LEU A 147 10.06 6.21 5.94
C LEU A 147 9.58 7.42 5.13
N VAL A 148 8.61 8.12 5.70
CA VAL A 148 8.11 9.39 5.18
C VAL A 148 8.18 10.42 6.31
N GLN A 149 8.74 11.59 6.02
CA GLN A 149 8.80 12.68 6.98
C GLN A 149 7.40 13.17 7.35
N GLY A 150 6.54 13.33 6.34
CA GLY A 150 5.18 13.82 6.47
C GLY A 150 5.14 15.32 6.79
N VAL A 151 3.99 15.94 6.52
CA VAL A 151 3.73 17.35 6.85
C VAL A 151 2.30 17.49 7.34
N SER A 152 2.04 18.42 8.26
CA SER A 152 0.67 18.70 8.70
C SER A 152 -0.16 19.14 7.51
N GLN A 153 -1.36 18.58 7.36
CA GLN A 153 -2.16 18.74 6.15
C GLN A 153 -3.15 19.89 6.31
N LEU A 154 -3.37 20.66 5.24
CA LEU A 154 -4.38 21.71 5.24
C LEU A 154 -5.77 21.08 5.39
N LEU A 155 -6.55 21.58 6.33
CA LEU A 155 -7.92 21.16 6.54
C LEU A 155 -8.87 22.09 5.78
N PRO A 156 -9.92 21.54 5.13
CA PRO A 156 -10.90 22.35 4.45
C PRO A 156 -11.55 23.28 5.47
N GLN A 157 -11.33 24.58 5.27
CA GLN A 157 -12.16 25.56 5.93
C GLN A 157 -13.53 25.41 5.31
N LEU A 158 -14.55 25.09 6.11
CA LEU A 158 -15.90 25.13 5.60
C LEU A 158 -16.13 26.55 5.08
N MET A 159 -16.04 26.72 3.76
CA MET A 159 -16.78 27.77 3.08
C MET A 159 -18.24 27.37 3.25
N ILE A 160 -18.78 27.68 4.43
CA ILE A 160 -20.21 27.81 4.59
C ILE A 160 -20.58 28.80 3.49
N PRO A 161 -21.46 28.44 2.53
CA PRO A 161 -21.91 29.37 1.50
C PRO A 161 -22.22 30.68 2.20
N SER A 162 -21.42 31.68 1.90
CA SER A 162 -21.34 32.93 2.62
C SER A 162 -22.66 33.66 2.48
N LEU A 163 -23.68 33.35 3.29
CA LEU A 163 -24.94 34.12 3.30
C LEU A 163 -25.49 34.43 1.90
N ASN A 164 -25.18 33.61 0.91
CA ASN A 164 -25.74 33.70 -0.41
C ASN A 164 -26.68 32.52 -0.42
N PRO A 165 -27.95 32.71 -0.04
CA PRO A 165 -28.94 31.69 -0.30
C PRO A 165 -28.76 31.37 -1.77
N ASP A 166 -28.60 30.08 -2.07
CA ASP A 166 -28.54 29.59 -3.43
C ASP A 166 -29.39 30.51 -4.29
N ARG A 167 -28.75 31.31 -5.14
CA ARG A 167 -29.42 31.77 -6.35
C ARG A 167 -29.64 30.50 -7.18
N LYS A 168 -30.48 29.57 -6.70
CA LYS A 168 -31.44 28.99 -7.60
C LYS A 168 -31.98 30.18 -8.36
N ASN A 169 -31.81 30.19 -9.66
CA ASN A 169 -32.53 31.11 -10.51
C ASN A 169 -33.98 31.07 -10.03
N LEU A 170 -34.45 32.10 -9.31
CA LEU A 170 -35.86 32.22 -8.91
C LEU A 170 -36.76 32.25 -10.17
N LYS A 171 -36.13 32.42 -11.34
CA LYS A 171 -36.71 32.24 -12.68
C LYS A 171 -37.11 30.78 -12.99
N GLU A 172 -36.52 29.78 -12.35
CA GLU A 172 -36.71 28.34 -12.64
C GLU A 172 -37.56 27.60 -11.60
N VAL A 173 -37.93 28.23 -10.48
CA VAL A 173 -38.80 27.60 -9.47
C VAL A 173 -40.26 27.81 -9.90
N PRO A 174 -41.02 26.74 -10.24
CA PRO A 174 -42.44 26.88 -10.55
C PRO A 174 -43.22 27.20 -9.27
N PHE A 175 -43.54 28.48 -9.06
CA PHE A 175 -44.38 28.91 -7.94
C PHE A 175 -45.84 28.54 -8.20
N ALA A 176 -46.24 27.34 -7.80
CA ALA A 176 -47.64 26.93 -7.87
C ALA A 176 -48.51 27.76 -6.90
N LYS A 177 -49.70 28.16 -7.36
CA LYS A 177 -50.69 28.89 -6.55
C LYS A 177 -51.00 28.10 -5.28
N SER A 178 -50.90 28.77 -4.13
CA SER A 178 -51.29 28.21 -2.84
C SER A 178 -52.58 28.87 -2.34
N ARG A 179 -53.21 28.30 -1.32
CA ARG A 179 -54.41 28.85 -0.67
C ARG A 179 -54.18 30.25 -0.05
N LEU A 180 -52.92 30.60 0.26
CA LEU A 180 -52.53 31.84 0.95
C LEU A 180 -51.79 32.85 0.06
N PHE A 181 -51.01 32.38 -0.91
CA PHE A 181 -50.18 33.24 -1.77
C PHE A 181 -50.24 32.78 -3.23
N SER A 182 -50.43 33.74 -4.15
CA SER A 182 -50.26 33.52 -5.59
C SER A 182 -48.77 33.27 -5.93
N GLY A 183 -48.47 32.70 -7.09
CA GLY A 183 -47.09 32.37 -7.47
C GLY A 183 -46.16 33.59 -7.46
N ASN A 184 -46.64 34.73 -7.98
CA ASN A 184 -45.90 35.99 -8.00
C ASN A 184 -45.64 36.55 -6.59
N VAL A 185 -46.63 36.45 -5.69
CA VAL A 185 -46.49 36.90 -4.30
C VAL A 185 -45.52 36.01 -3.53
N GLN A 186 -45.50 34.70 -3.79
CA GLN A 186 -44.52 33.80 -3.19
C GLN A 186 -43.09 34.18 -3.58
N LYS A 187 -42.87 34.49 -4.86
CA LYS A 187 -41.59 34.96 -5.39
C LYS A 187 -41.16 36.26 -4.71
N GLU A 188 -42.05 37.24 -4.64
CA GLU A 188 -41.77 38.55 -4.02
C GLU A 188 -41.43 38.43 -2.52
N ILE A 189 -42.18 37.61 -1.76
CA ILE A 189 -41.90 37.35 -0.34
C ILE A 189 -40.50 36.74 -0.16
N ILE A 190 -40.13 35.78 -1.02
CA ILE A 190 -38.82 35.13 -0.97
C ILE A 190 -37.71 36.12 -1.34
N GLU A 191 -37.91 36.94 -2.39
CA GLU A 191 -36.95 37.97 -2.80
C GLU A 191 -36.73 39.00 -1.71
N LYS A 192 -37.80 39.52 -1.09
CA LYS A 192 -37.71 40.45 0.05
C LYS A 192 -37.04 39.81 1.25
N TYR A 193 -37.33 38.54 1.54
CA TYR A 193 -36.67 37.81 2.62
C TYR A 193 -35.17 37.69 2.36
N VAL A 194 -34.78 37.22 1.18
CA VAL A 194 -33.37 37.08 0.74
C VAL A 194 -32.64 38.43 0.77
N ALA A 195 -33.34 39.52 0.44
CA ALA A 195 -32.83 40.89 0.51
C ALA A 195 -32.68 41.43 1.96
N GLY A 196 -33.04 40.65 2.98
CA GLY A 196 -32.81 40.96 4.40
C GLY A 196 -34.06 41.31 5.21
N SER A 197 -35.27 41.27 4.63
CA SER A 197 -36.50 41.53 5.37
C SER A 197 -36.76 40.46 6.44
N LYS A 198 -37.04 40.90 7.67
CA LYS A 198 -37.37 39.99 8.78
C LYS A 198 -38.74 39.33 8.56
N ILE A 199 -38.89 38.09 9.02
CA ILE A 199 -40.16 37.33 8.94
C ILE A 199 -41.33 38.12 9.53
N ASN A 200 -41.09 38.88 10.60
CA ASN A 200 -42.12 39.68 11.25
C ASN A 200 -42.64 40.80 10.33
N ASN A 201 -41.74 41.46 9.59
CA ASN A 201 -42.09 42.55 8.69
C ASN A 201 -42.88 42.01 7.49
N LEU A 202 -42.44 40.88 6.92
CA LEU A 202 -43.15 40.21 5.83
C LEU A 202 -44.53 39.70 6.28
N ALA A 203 -44.64 39.17 7.50
CA ALA A 203 -45.93 38.73 8.04
C ALA A 203 -46.92 39.91 8.16
N GLN A 204 -46.44 41.08 8.57
CA GLN A 204 -47.24 42.30 8.69
C GLN A 204 -47.60 42.89 7.32
N GLU A 205 -46.64 42.97 6.40
CA GLU A 205 -46.81 43.51 5.05
C GLU A 205 -47.84 42.71 4.23
N TYR A 206 -47.83 41.38 4.36
CA TYR A 206 -48.72 40.49 3.63
C TYR A 206 -49.92 40.01 4.47
N SER A 207 -50.22 40.69 5.59
CA SER A 207 -51.37 40.42 6.47
C SER A 207 -51.58 38.93 6.78
N CYS A 208 -50.51 38.25 7.19
CA CYS A 208 -50.52 36.81 7.41
C CYS A 208 -49.75 36.40 8.68
N GLU A 209 -49.98 35.17 9.15
CA GLU A 209 -49.22 34.66 10.28
C GLU A 209 -47.74 34.44 9.94
N ARG A 210 -46.85 34.70 10.92
CA ARG A 210 -45.41 34.38 10.84
C ARG A 210 -45.14 32.92 10.43
N GLY A 211 -46.03 32.01 10.86
CA GLY A 211 -45.97 30.59 10.52
C GLY A 211 -46.21 30.30 9.04
N SER A 212 -46.96 31.15 8.34
CA SER A 212 -47.22 31.04 6.90
C SER A 212 -46.00 31.44 6.08
N ILE A 213 -45.32 32.53 6.44
CA ILE A 213 -44.05 32.94 5.83
C ILE A 213 -42.96 31.88 6.08
N ARG A 214 -42.84 31.35 7.30
CA ARG A 214 -41.88 30.26 7.60
C ARG A 214 -42.13 29.00 6.77
N ARG A 215 -43.39 28.58 6.64
CA ARG A 215 -43.76 27.40 5.81
C ARG A 215 -43.44 27.65 4.34
N LEU A 216 -43.71 28.84 3.83
CA LEU A 216 -43.37 29.23 2.46
C LEU A 216 -41.87 29.16 2.20
N LEU A 217 -41.06 29.78 3.07
CA LEU A 217 -39.60 29.76 2.96
C LEU A 217 -39.05 28.33 3.02
N LYS A 218 -39.54 27.53 3.98
CA LYS A 218 -39.12 26.13 4.16
C LYS A 218 -39.51 25.24 2.98
N LYS A 219 -40.74 25.40 2.44
CA LYS A 219 -41.23 24.67 1.26
C LYS A 219 -40.36 24.92 0.03
N ASN A 220 -39.83 26.14 -0.11
CA ASN A 220 -38.99 26.56 -1.23
C ASN A 220 -37.47 26.45 -0.95
N GLY A 221 -37.08 25.77 0.13
CA GLY A 221 -35.66 25.52 0.44
C GLY A 221 -34.88 26.71 0.99
N VAL A 222 -35.54 27.82 1.34
CA VAL A 222 -34.89 29.03 1.84
C VAL A 222 -34.56 28.89 3.33
N SER A 223 -33.29 29.10 3.69
CA SER A 223 -32.81 29.02 5.09
C SER A 223 -33.22 30.25 5.88
N LEU A 224 -33.64 30.06 7.14
CA LEU A 224 -34.12 31.16 7.96
C LEU A 224 -32.95 31.95 8.61
N PHE A 225 -32.89 33.27 8.42
CA PHE A 225 -32.04 34.19 9.18
C PHE A 225 -32.25 34.04 10.69
N GLY A 226 -31.16 33.96 11.45
CA GLY A 226 -31.20 34.01 12.90
C GLY A 226 -31.23 32.67 13.64
N GLN A 227 -30.96 31.53 12.99
CA GLN A 227 -30.35 30.43 13.76
C GLN A 227 -28.99 30.92 14.23
N LYS A 228 -28.83 31.21 15.53
CA LYS A 228 -27.54 31.38 16.18
C LYS A 228 -26.71 30.13 15.88
N ARG A 229 -25.94 30.13 14.77
CA ARG A 229 -24.92 29.11 14.58
C ARG A 229 -23.93 29.35 15.73
N ARG A 230 -23.69 28.31 16.53
CA ARG A 230 -22.54 28.31 17.44
C ARG A 230 -21.32 28.64 16.59
N ASN A 231 -20.38 29.42 17.13
CA ASN A 231 -19.18 29.86 16.45
C ASN A 231 -18.25 28.66 16.19
N PHE A 232 -18.67 27.77 15.28
CA PHE A 232 -17.97 26.55 14.90
C PHE A 232 -16.67 26.96 14.22
N ARG A 233 -15.58 26.36 14.69
CA ARG A 233 -14.26 26.56 14.12
C ARG A 233 -13.67 25.22 13.71
N VAL A 234 -12.71 25.27 12.81
CA VAL A 234 -11.87 24.13 12.45
C VAL A 234 -10.45 24.67 12.42
N PRO A 235 -9.45 23.92 12.90
CA PRO A 235 -8.07 24.35 12.73
C PRO A 235 -7.70 24.44 11.24
N MET A 236 -6.75 25.33 10.90
CA MET A 236 -6.30 25.50 9.52
C MET A 236 -5.55 24.27 9.01
N TYR A 237 -4.76 23.63 9.88
CA TYR A 237 -3.98 22.44 9.58
C TYR A 237 -4.33 21.32 10.56
N THR A 238 -3.99 20.08 10.19
CA THR A 238 -3.97 18.98 11.14
C THR A 238 -3.01 19.27 12.29
N THR A 239 -3.32 18.72 13.45
CA THR A 239 -2.52 18.88 14.66
C THR A 239 -2.53 17.60 15.48
N LYS A 240 -1.61 17.49 16.44
CA LYS A 240 -1.59 16.44 17.47
C LYS A 240 -2.95 16.26 18.16
N GLN A 241 -3.56 17.36 18.62
CA GLN A 241 -4.88 17.34 19.27
C GLN A 241 -5.97 16.85 18.32
N PHE A 242 -5.96 17.32 17.07
CA PHE A 242 -6.91 16.87 16.05
C PHE A 242 -6.86 15.35 15.88
N TRP A 243 -5.66 14.78 15.74
CA TRP A 243 -5.51 13.35 15.52
C TRP A 243 -5.80 12.50 16.74
N ARG A 244 -5.48 12.98 17.94
CA ARG A 244 -5.91 12.35 19.19
C ARG A 244 -7.43 12.26 19.28
N TRP A 245 -8.13 13.34 18.96
CA TRP A 245 -9.60 13.37 18.89
C TRP A 245 -10.17 12.38 17.86
N VAL A 246 -9.56 12.31 16.67
CA VAL A 246 -9.94 11.32 15.65
C VAL A 246 -9.72 9.89 16.15
N GLY A 247 -8.63 9.64 16.87
CA GLY A 247 -8.34 8.36 17.51
C GLY A 247 -9.46 7.92 18.45
N TYR A 248 -9.90 8.83 19.34
CA TYR A 248 -11.06 8.58 20.21
C TYR A 248 -12.34 8.30 19.44
N MET A 249 -12.63 9.08 18.40
CA MET A 249 -13.84 8.89 17.60
C MET A 249 -13.84 7.57 16.82
N LEU A 250 -12.69 7.15 16.28
CA LEU A 250 -12.59 5.86 15.59
C LEU A 250 -12.65 4.67 16.55
N ALA A 251 -12.14 4.79 17.78
CA ALA A 251 -12.35 3.77 18.81
C ALA A 251 -13.82 3.73 19.26
N GLU A 252 -14.27 4.73 20.02
CA GLU A 252 -15.53 4.67 20.78
C GLU A 252 -16.64 5.61 20.26
N GLY A 253 -16.32 6.46 19.28
CA GLY A 253 -17.27 7.42 18.73
C GLY A 253 -18.35 6.79 17.83
N ASN A 254 -19.54 7.38 17.83
CA ASN A 254 -20.65 7.07 16.93
C ASN A 254 -21.32 8.38 16.47
N ILE A 255 -21.68 8.44 15.18
CA ILE A 255 -22.36 9.59 14.58
C ILE A 255 -23.60 9.08 13.86
N HIS A 256 -24.77 9.59 14.24
CA HIS A 256 -26.04 9.25 13.61
C HIS A 256 -26.94 10.47 13.43
N LEU A 257 -27.86 10.37 12.48
CA LEU A 257 -28.88 11.38 12.27
C LEU A 257 -29.85 11.37 13.46
N GLU A 258 -30.02 12.51 14.12
CA GLU A 258 -30.97 12.65 15.24
C GLU A 258 -32.34 13.12 14.73
N ASN A 259 -32.32 14.12 13.84
CA ASN A 259 -33.50 14.70 13.19
C ASN A 259 -33.12 15.06 11.75
N SER A 260 -34.09 15.47 10.93
CA SER A 260 -33.91 15.76 9.49
C SER A 260 -32.78 16.74 9.11
N ARG A 261 -32.18 17.47 10.07
CA ARG A 261 -31.07 18.43 9.86
C ARG A 261 -30.02 18.47 10.99
N SER A 262 -29.94 17.45 11.84
CA SER A 262 -28.99 17.43 12.96
C SER A 262 -28.35 16.05 13.13
N TYR A 263 -27.03 16.01 13.28
CA TYR A 263 -26.27 14.80 13.56
C TYR A 263 -25.82 14.80 15.02
N LYS A 264 -26.14 13.73 15.72
CA LYS A 264 -25.71 13.47 17.09
C LYS A 264 -24.40 12.70 17.08
N PHE A 265 -23.44 13.28 17.78
CA PHE A 265 -22.16 12.68 18.10
C PHE A 265 -22.27 12.12 19.51
N SER A 266 -21.84 10.88 19.69
CA SER A 266 -21.74 10.24 20.99
C SER A 266 -20.37 9.61 21.15
N PHE A 267 -19.78 9.79 22.32
CA PHE A 267 -18.52 9.20 22.73
C PHE A 267 -18.74 8.55 24.10
N ALA A 268 -18.47 7.25 24.22
CA ALA A 268 -18.73 6.48 25.44
C ALA A 268 -17.42 5.96 26.02
N ASN A 269 -17.06 6.41 27.22
CA ASN A 269 -15.88 5.96 27.95
C ASN A 269 -16.11 6.19 29.46
N GLU A 270 -15.79 5.23 30.32
CA GLU A 270 -15.99 5.35 31.78
C GLU A 270 -14.86 6.12 32.48
N ASN A 271 -13.71 6.32 31.82
CA ASN A 271 -12.55 6.95 32.40
C ASN A 271 -12.65 8.47 32.36
N LYS A 272 -12.72 9.11 33.54
CA LYS A 272 -12.82 10.57 33.67
C LYS A 272 -11.68 11.34 33.00
N LYS A 273 -10.42 10.85 33.05
CA LYS A 273 -9.29 11.52 32.38
C LYS A 273 -9.45 11.55 30.87
N ILE A 274 -9.99 10.48 30.28
CA ILE A 274 -10.29 10.43 28.84
C ILE A 274 -11.46 11.36 28.50
N GLN A 275 -12.51 11.37 29.31
CA GLN A 275 -13.65 12.27 29.11
C GLN A 275 -13.22 13.74 29.16
N GLU A 276 -12.43 14.13 30.17
CA GLU A 276 -11.91 15.49 30.33
C GLU A 276 -11.03 15.90 29.14
N ASP A 277 -10.11 15.02 28.71
CA ASP A 277 -9.27 15.25 27.53
C ASP A 277 -10.12 15.40 26.25
N PHE A 278 -11.11 14.52 26.04
CA PHE A 278 -12.02 14.61 24.91
C PHE A 278 -12.84 15.90 24.90
N ILE A 279 -13.35 16.36 26.06
CA ILE A 279 -14.07 17.62 26.20
C ILE A 279 -13.15 18.79 25.83
N GLN A 280 -11.98 18.89 26.46
CA GLN A 280 -11.02 19.98 26.23
C GLN A 280 -10.61 20.06 24.77
N ILE A 281 -10.29 18.91 24.15
CA ILE A 281 -9.89 18.88 22.74
C ILE A 281 -11.06 19.25 21.83
N THR A 282 -12.29 18.78 22.10
CA THR A 282 -13.47 19.13 21.28
C THR A 282 -13.77 20.63 21.34
N GLU A 283 -13.67 21.24 22.52
CA GLU A 283 -13.84 22.68 22.71
C GLU A 283 -12.72 23.48 22.02
N SER A 284 -11.48 23.04 22.18
CA SER A 284 -10.29 23.64 21.55
C SER A 284 -10.40 23.60 20.02
N LEU A 285 -10.73 22.46 19.43
CA LEU A 285 -10.73 22.30 17.98
C LEU A 285 -11.98 22.90 17.31
N PHE A 286 -13.15 22.75 17.94
CA PHE A 286 -14.43 22.97 17.27
C PHE A 286 -15.33 24.00 17.94
N ASN A 287 -14.96 24.49 19.13
CA ASN A 287 -15.80 25.35 19.96
C ASN A 287 -17.17 24.71 20.24
N ILE A 288 -17.15 23.40 20.49
CA ILE A 288 -18.31 22.60 20.87
C ILE A 288 -18.02 22.00 22.24
N THR A 289 -18.93 22.21 23.19
CA THR A 289 -18.89 21.57 24.51
C THR A 289 -19.72 20.28 24.50
N PRO A 290 -19.10 19.09 24.58
CA PRO A 290 -19.81 17.84 24.86
C PRO A 290 -20.47 17.90 26.23
N LYS A 291 -21.61 17.23 26.38
CA LYS A 291 -22.32 17.11 27.67
C LYS A 291 -22.56 15.65 28.00
N SER A 292 -22.53 15.31 29.29
CA SER A 292 -22.95 13.98 29.75
C SER A 292 -24.40 13.70 29.35
N TYR A 293 -24.68 12.46 28.95
CA TYR A 293 -26.02 12.00 28.67
C TYR A 293 -26.80 11.88 29.99
N MET A 294 -28.05 12.33 30.02
CA MET A 294 -28.86 12.26 31.24
C MET A 294 -28.96 10.82 31.75
N GLY A 295 -28.51 10.60 32.99
CA GLY A 295 -28.50 9.28 33.63
C GLY A 295 -27.38 8.34 33.19
N ASN A 296 -26.43 8.80 32.37
CA ASN A 296 -25.24 8.03 32.00
C ASN A 296 -23.99 8.93 31.92
N ASP A 297 -23.29 9.05 33.05
CA ASP A 297 -22.03 9.81 33.14
C ASP A 297 -20.89 9.19 32.32
N GLY A 298 -21.04 7.96 31.82
CA GLY A 298 -20.09 7.29 30.93
C GLY A 298 -20.23 7.69 29.45
N GLN A 299 -21.19 8.53 29.09
CA GLN A 299 -21.46 8.89 27.70
C GLN A 299 -21.55 10.40 27.50
N LEU A 300 -20.68 10.93 26.65
CA LEU A 300 -20.69 12.33 26.21
C LEU A 300 -21.41 12.47 24.87
N ILE A 301 -22.25 13.50 24.75
CA ILE A 301 -23.01 13.79 23.53
C ILE A 301 -22.95 15.27 23.14
N PHE A 302 -23.05 15.52 21.84
CA PHE A 302 -23.32 16.84 21.27
C PHE A 302 -23.91 16.71 19.87
N THR A 303 -24.39 17.81 19.31
CA THR A 303 -24.97 17.85 17.97
C THR A 303 -24.27 18.88 17.10
N SER A 304 -23.96 18.50 15.85
CA SER A 304 -23.34 19.41 14.90
C SER A 304 -23.49 18.93 13.46
N LEU A 305 -24.17 19.71 12.62
CA LEU A 305 -24.19 19.46 11.17
C LEU A 305 -22.87 19.88 10.51
N ASP A 306 -22.32 21.03 10.92
CA ASP A 306 -21.09 21.57 10.35
C ASP A 306 -19.91 20.60 10.56
N LEU A 307 -19.77 20.01 11.76
CA LEU A 307 -18.73 19.02 12.03
C LEU A 307 -18.93 17.75 11.20
N LYS A 308 -20.17 17.28 10.99
CA LYS A 308 -20.43 16.14 10.11
C LYS A 308 -19.98 16.41 8.69
N LEU A 309 -20.32 17.57 8.13
CA LEU A 309 -19.95 17.95 6.76
C LEU A 309 -18.44 18.10 6.60
N PHE A 310 -17.78 18.70 7.59
CA PHE A 310 -16.32 18.80 7.63
C PHE A 310 -15.65 17.42 7.62
N LEU A 311 -16.10 16.49 8.48
CA LEU A 311 -15.54 15.13 8.53
C LEU A 311 -15.72 14.38 7.21
N GLU A 312 -16.87 14.53 6.56
CA GLU A 312 -17.16 13.92 5.26
C GLU A 312 -16.20 14.46 4.18
N GLN A 313 -15.93 15.77 4.16
CA GLN A 313 -15.00 16.39 3.21
C GLN A 313 -13.56 15.88 3.35
N ILE A 314 -13.11 15.57 4.57
CA ILE A 314 -11.77 15.02 4.82
C ILE A 314 -11.71 13.48 4.72
N GLY A 315 -12.81 12.85 4.27
CA GLY A 315 -12.85 11.43 3.92
C GLY A 315 -13.27 10.49 5.04
N PHE A 316 -14.00 10.96 6.06
CA PHE A 316 -14.60 10.05 7.05
C PHE A 316 -15.80 9.32 6.43
N PRO A 317 -15.94 8.01 6.69
CA PRO A 317 -17.04 7.22 6.16
C PRO A 317 -18.35 7.52 6.88
N PHE A 318 -19.43 7.70 6.11
CA PHE A 318 -20.80 7.77 6.61
C PHE A 318 -21.65 6.65 5.96
N PRO A 319 -22.42 5.87 6.74
CA PRO A 319 -22.67 5.99 8.18
C PRO A 319 -21.45 5.65 9.05
N PHE A 320 -21.21 6.45 10.10
CA PHE A 320 -20.04 6.33 10.97
C PHE A 320 -20.25 5.24 12.04
N ARG A 321 -20.26 3.97 11.60
CA ARG A 321 -20.42 2.78 12.45
C ARG A 321 -19.20 1.88 12.34
N ALA A 322 -18.99 1.03 13.35
CA ALA A 322 -17.81 0.18 13.48
C ALA A 322 -17.53 -0.72 12.26
N GLU A 323 -18.54 -1.05 11.47
CA GLU A 323 -18.43 -1.84 10.24
C GLU A 323 -17.81 -1.07 9.07
N PHE A 324 -17.94 0.26 9.07
CA PHE A 324 -17.57 1.13 7.96
C PHE A 324 -16.42 2.07 8.27
N LYS A 325 -16.06 2.24 9.56
CA LYS A 325 -14.92 3.04 9.99
C LYS A 325 -13.64 2.64 9.24
N THR A 326 -12.91 3.63 8.74
CA THR A 326 -11.61 3.51 8.05
C THR A 326 -10.69 4.63 8.52
N VAL A 327 -9.38 4.49 8.29
CA VAL A 327 -8.44 5.58 8.59
C VAL A 327 -8.53 6.63 7.46
N PRO A 328 -8.74 7.92 7.76
CA PRO A 328 -8.72 8.98 6.76
C PRO A 328 -7.37 9.02 6.02
N ARG A 329 -7.39 9.00 4.68
CA ARG A 329 -6.16 8.90 3.86
C ARG A 329 -5.17 10.04 4.11
N ILE A 330 -5.67 11.22 4.47
CA ILE A 330 -4.86 12.39 4.82
C ILE A 330 -3.90 12.15 6.00
N LEU A 331 -4.22 11.23 6.92
CA LEU A 331 -3.35 10.87 8.04
C LEU A 331 -2.02 10.26 7.59
N TYR A 332 -2.01 9.47 6.49
CA TYR A 332 -0.79 8.84 6.00
C TYR A 332 0.25 9.84 5.49
N LYS A 333 -0.15 11.10 5.21
CA LYS A 333 0.73 12.20 4.81
C LYS A 333 1.21 13.04 5.99
N CYS A 334 0.64 12.85 7.18
CA CYS A 334 0.97 13.64 8.37
C CYS A 334 2.33 13.22 8.97
N PRO A 335 2.93 14.08 9.82
CA PRO A 335 4.16 13.75 10.54
C PRO A 335 3.95 12.56 11.49
N ASN A 336 5.03 11.86 11.82
CA ASN A 336 4.97 10.67 12.66
C ASN A 336 4.38 10.98 14.06
N GLU A 337 4.62 12.18 14.60
CA GLU A 337 4.09 12.61 15.90
C GLU A 337 2.57 12.76 15.88
N GLU A 338 1.99 13.17 14.76
CA GLU A 338 0.53 13.24 14.58
C GLU A 338 -0.08 11.83 14.49
N ILE A 339 0.59 10.91 13.78
CA ILE A 339 0.20 9.50 13.72
C ILE A 339 0.27 8.85 15.12
N ILE A 340 1.30 9.17 15.91
CA ILE A 340 1.43 8.69 17.29
C ILE A 340 0.29 9.20 18.17
N GLU A 341 -0.10 10.47 18.06
CA GLU A 341 -1.23 11.01 18.83
C GLU A 341 -2.57 10.42 18.41
N PHE A 342 -2.76 10.13 17.13
CA PHE A 342 -3.89 9.32 16.67
C PHE A 342 -3.93 7.96 17.41
N PHE A 343 -2.81 7.25 17.48
CA PHE A 343 -2.74 5.99 18.20
C PHE A 343 -2.90 6.14 19.71
N ASN A 344 -2.43 7.23 20.34
CA ASN A 344 -2.67 7.46 21.77
C ASN A 344 -4.18 7.51 22.06
N GLY A 345 -4.94 8.31 21.28
CA GLY A 345 -6.40 8.37 21.41
C GLY A 345 -7.08 7.04 21.13
N PHE A 346 -6.68 6.36 20.05
CA PHE A 346 -7.27 5.07 19.67
C PHE A 346 -7.00 3.97 20.72
N ILE A 347 -5.76 3.87 21.21
CA ILE A 347 -5.34 2.86 22.19
C ILE A 347 -5.97 3.16 23.55
N ASP A 348 -6.08 4.42 23.96
CA ASP A 348 -6.75 4.79 25.20
C ASP A 348 -8.23 4.37 25.18
N GLY A 349 -8.93 4.52 24.05
CA GLY A 349 -10.29 3.98 23.86
C GLY A 349 -10.33 2.45 23.81
N ASP A 350 -9.84 1.84 22.72
CA ASP A 350 -10.10 0.43 22.39
C ASP A 350 -8.91 -0.53 22.61
N GLY A 351 -7.73 -0.01 22.97
CA GLY A 351 -6.52 -0.80 23.10
C GLY A 351 -6.39 -1.52 24.45
N HIS A 352 -5.77 -2.70 24.44
CA HIS A 352 -5.41 -3.44 25.64
C HIS A 352 -3.91 -3.76 25.63
N ILE A 353 -3.21 -3.46 26.73
CA ILE A 353 -1.81 -3.87 26.95
C ILE A 353 -1.80 -4.92 28.05
N ASP A 354 -1.28 -6.12 27.76
CA ASP A 354 -1.21 -7.20 28.72
C ASP A 354 0.02 -7.11 29.66
N LYS A 355 0.19 -8.09 30.55
CA LYS A 355 1.33 -8.13 31.51
C LYS A 355 2.69 -8.42 30.86
N TRP A 356 2.69 -8.92 29.63
CA TRP A 356 3.88 -9.24 28.84
C TRP A 356 4.27 -8.08 27.91
N GLY A 357 3.47 -7.00 27.89
CA GLY A 357 3.68 -5.86 27.02
C GLY A 357 3.26 -6.14 25.58
N VAL A 358 2.26 -7.00 25.36
CA VAL A 358 1.60 -7.14 24.06
C VAL A 358 0.45 -6.14 23.97
N LEU A 359 0.45 -5.30 22.95
CA LEU A 359 -0.69 -4.47 22.59
C LEU A 359 -1.64 -5.28 21.71
N SER A 360 -2.91 -5.32 22.09
CA SER A 360 -3.97 -5.96 21.33
C SER A 360 -5.16 -5.02 21.15
N ILE A 361 -5.69 -4.94 19.93
CA ILE A 361 -6.84 -4.10 19.58
C ILE A 361 -7.85 -4.96 18.81
N LYS A 362 -9.08 -5.06 19.33
CA LYS A 362 -10.16 -5.85 18.69
C LYS A 362 -10.98 -4.95 17.79
N ILE A 363 -11.05 -5.29 16.51
CA ILE A 363 -11.59 -4.44 15.45
C ILE A 363 -12.66 -5.23 14.67
N LYS A 364 -13.82 -4.61 14.45
CA LYS A 364 -14.92 -5.25 13.69
C LYS A 364 -14.66 -5.24 12.18
N ASN A 365 -14.17 -4.11 11.65
CA ASN A 365 -13.88 -3.96 10.23
C ASN A 365 -12.45 -4.43 9.89
N LYS A 366 -12.32 -5.45 9.04
CA LYS A 366 -11.01 -5.94 8.56
C LYS A 366 -10.22 -4.87 7.81
N HIS A 367 -10.90 -3.98 7.08
CA HIS A 367 -10.24 -2.87 6.38
C HIS A 367 -9.61 -1.87 7.35
N LEU A 368 -10.30 -1.53 8.45
CA LEU A 368 -9.73 -0.69 9.50
C LEU A 368 -8.50 -1.35 10.14
N ALA A 369 -8.53 -2.66 10.37
CA ALA A 369 -7.37 -3.38 10.89
C ALA A 369 -6.17 -3.32 9.93
N SER A 370 -6.41 -3.48 8.63
CA SER A 370 -5.38 -3.35 7.58
C SER A 370 -4.85 -1.92 7.46
N ASP A 371 -5.73 -0.91 7.47
CA ASP A 371 -5.35 0.50 7.47
C ASP A 371 -4.43 0.81 8.68
N LEU A 372 -4.80 0.37 9.89
CA LEU A 372 -3.97 0.54 11.10
C LEU A 372 -2.64 -0.21 11.01
N GLN A 373 -2.61 -1.42 10.44
CA GLN A 373 -1.37 -2.17 10.21
C GLN A 373 -0.42 -1.41 9.25
N LEU A 374 -0.95 -0.82 8.17
CA LEU A 374 -0.14 -0.01 7.25
C LEU A 374 0.30 1.32 7.89
N LEU A 375 -0.51 1.89 8.78
CA LEU A 375 -0.16 3.11 9.50
C LEU A 375 0.94 2.84 10.56
N LEU A 376 0.92 1.68 11.21
CA LEU A 376 2.03 1.23 12.07
C LEU A 376 3.31 1.00 11.25
N LEU A 377 3.19 0.51 10.01
CA LEU A 377 4.33 0.34 9.11
C LEU A 377 5.03 1.67 8.77
N ARG A 378 4.27 2.78 8.66
CA ARG A 378 4.83 4.16 8.55
C ARG A 378 5.68 4.56 9.76
N LEU A 379 5.42 3.98 10.93
CA LEU A 379 6.20 4.20 12.15
C LEU A 379 7.39 3.23 12.32
N GLY A 380 7.59 2.32 11.35
CA GLY A 380 8.58 1.24 11.43
C GLY A 380 8.19 0.14 12.42
N VAL A 381 6.88 -0.06 12.62
CA VAL A 381 6.33 -1.01 13.58
C VAL A 381 5.58 -2.10 12.80
N ILE A 382 6.04 -3.34 12.90
CA ILE A 382 5.31 -4.47 12.33
C ILE A 382 4.28 -4.97 13.33
N SER A 383 3.05 -5.06 12.86
CA SER A 383 1.92 -5.64 13.59
C SER A 383 1.39 -6.88 12.88
N SER A 384 0.69 -7.73 13.65
CA SER A 384 -0.01 -8.89 13.13
C SER A 384 -1.51 -8.72 13.23
N ILE A 385 -2.27 -9.18 12.24
CA ILE A 385 -3.73 -9.28 12.30
C ILE A 385 -4.11 -10.75 12.40
N LYS A 386 -4.85 -11.12 13.45
CA LYS A 386 -5.41 -12.46 13.62
C LYS A 386 -6.93 -12.41 13.64
N GLU A 387 -7.58 -13.52 13.33
CA GLU A 387 -9.02 -13.65 13.52
C GLU A 387 -9.32 -14.18 14.92
N THR A 388 -10.28 -13.58 15.61
CA THR A 388 -10.79 -14.05 16.89
C THR A 388 -12.31 -14.09 16.86
N LYS A 389 -12.91 -15.06 17.55
CA LYS A 389 -14.36 -15.21 17.65
C LYS A 389 -14.82 -14.94 19.07
N ASN A 390 -15.88 -14.15 19.24
CA ASN A 390 -16.56 -14.01 20.52
C ASN A 390 -17.89 -14.79 20.45
N LYS A 391 -18.18 -15.54 21.52
CA LYS A 391 -19.46 -16.21 21.70
C LYS A 391 -20.56 -15.17 21.97
N ILE A 392 -21.68 -15.30 21.29
CA ILE A 392 -22.89 -14.49 21.47
C ILE A 392 -23.98 -15.42 21.96
N VAL A 393 -24.70 -15.01 23.00
CA VAL A 393 -25.90 -15.74 23.47
C VAL A 393 -27.12 -15.12 22.78
N LYS A 394 -27.86 -15.92 22.01
CA LYS A 394 -29.13 -15.53 21.40
C LYS A 394 -30.23 -15.58 22.45
N GLN A 395 -31.30 -14.80 22.25
CA GLN A 395 -32.44 -14.75 23.17
C GLN A 395 -33.14 -16.11 23.38
N ASN A 396 -33.01 -17.04 22.44
CA ASN A 396 -33.53 -18.41 22.53
C ASN A 396 -32.60 -19.40 23.24
N GLY A 397 -31.52 -18.94 23.89
CA GLY A 397 -30.54 -19.79 24.56
C GLY A 397 -29.51 -20.46 23.63
N CYS A 398 -29.64 -20.32 22.30
CA CYS A 398 -28.62 -20.77 21.35
C CYS A 398 -27.40 -19.83 21.35
N PHE A 399 -26.25 -20.33 20.91
CA PHE A 399 -25.05 -19.52 20.77
C PHE A 399 -24.72 -19.24 19.31
N ASP A 400 -24.23 -18.02 19.04
CA ASP A 400 -23.59 -17.64 17.79
C ASP A 400 -22.13 -17.26 18.03
N TYR A 401 -21.37 -17.08 16.95
CA TYR A 401 -20.02 -16.53 17.02
C TYR A 401 -19.90 -15.32 16.11
N LYS A 402 -19.35 -14.23 16.66
CA LYS A 402 -18.99 -13.05 15.87
C LYS A 402 -17.49 -12.95 15.76
N THR A 403 -17.01 -12.91 14.53
CA THR A 403 -15.59 -12.79 14.18
C THR A 403 -15.15 -11.33 14.22
N TYR A 404 -13.95 -11.11 14.73
CA TYR A 404 -13.27 -9.82 14.80
C TYR A 404 -11.83 -9.99 14.31
N SER A 405 -11.28 -8.91 13.76
CA SER A 405 -9.84 -8.78 13.54
C SER A 405 -9.17 -8.36 14.84
N LEU A 406 -8.09 -9.03 15.22
CA LEU A 406 -7.27 -8.71 16.39
C LEU A 406 -5.92 -8.21 15.89
N LEU A 407 -5.70 -6.91 15.98
CA LEU A 407 -4.40 -6.29 15.69
C LEU A 407 -3.49 -6.44 16.90
N LEU A 408 -2.27 -6.92 16.68
CA LEU A 408 -1.29 -7.25 17.71
C LEU A 408 0.04 -6.55 17.41
N VAL A 409 0.63 -5.92 18.43
CA VAL A 409 2.02 -5.41 18.41
C VAL A 409 2.76 -6.06 19.58
N CYS A 410 3.88 -6.71 19.28
CA CYS A 410 4.58 -7.60 20.22
C CYS A 410 6.08 -7.31 20.23
N GLY A 411 6.78 -7.74 21.29
CA GLY A 411 8.24 -7.81 21.32
C GLY A 411 8.91 -6.48 21.01
N ASP A 412 9.87 -6.49 20.09
CA ASP A 412 10.70 -5.33 19.75
C ASP A 412 9.89 -4.22 19.06
N ASP A 413 8.93 -4.59 18.20
CA ASP A 413 7.99 -3.65 17.60
C ASP A 413 7.21 -2.88 18.67
N MET A 414 6.79 -3.56 19.76
CA MET A 414 6.11 -2.91 20.88
C MET A 414 7.06 -2.07 21.75
N ARG A 415 8.36 -2.34 21.76
CA ARG A 415 9.35 -1.46 22.42
C ARG A 415 9.54 -0.17 21.62
N ILE A 416 9.72 -0.29 20.30
CA ILE A 416 9.86 0.85 19.38
C ILE A 416 8.60 1.72 19.44
N PHE A 417 7.44 1.10 19.37
CA PHE A 417 6.17 1.81 19.40
C PHE A 417 5.87 2.36 20.79
N GLY A 418 5.99 1.52 21.81
CA GLY A 418 5.69 1.83 23.21
C GLY A 418 6.51 2.98 23.77
N GLY A 419 7.78 3.10 23.39
CA GLY A 419 8.63 4.23 23.78
C GLY A 419 8.16 5.60 23.26
N LYS A 420 7.27 5.61 22.26
CA LYS A 420 6.71 6.83 21.65
C LYS A 420 5.30 7.17 22.18
N LEU A 421 4.64 6.25 22.87
CA LEU A 421 3.24 6.42 23.31
C LEU A 421 3.14 7.26 24.59
N SER A 422 2.11 8.11 24.63
CA SER A 422 1.71 8.95 25.76
C SER A 422 0.23 8.69 26.08
N LEU A 423 -0.04 7.49 26.60
CA LEU A 423 -1.37 7.03 27.01
C LEU A 423 -1.84 7.81 28.24
N LEU A 424 -3.15 7.92 28.48
CA LEU A 424 -3.72 8.55 29.68
C LEU A 424 -4.09 7.54 30.76
N ILE A 425 -4.49 6.33 30.38
CA ILE A 425 -4.94 5.31 31.34
C ILE A 425 -3.77 4.78 32.17
N ASP A 426 -3.84 4.97 33.48
CA ASP A 426 -2.75 4.63 34.41
C ASP A 426 -2.39 3.15 34.38
N SER A 427 -3.37 2.24 34.28
CA SER A 427 -3.10 0.80 34.19
C SER A 427 -2.33 0.42 32.92
N LYS A 428 -2.64 1.07 31.78
CA LYS A 428 -1.91 0.89 30.50
C LYS A 428 -0.50 1.47 30.61
N LYS A 429 -0.34 2.68 31.17
CA LYS A 429 0.97 3.32 31.43
C LYS A 429 1.88 2.43 32.28
N VAL A 430 1.37 1.92 33.40
CA VAL A 430 2.15 1.09 34.33
C VAL A 430 2.61 -0.19 33.64
N ARG A 431 1.72 -0.88 32.92
CA ARG A 431 2.07 -2.10 32.17
C ARG A 431 3.12 -1.82 31.10
N LEU A 432 2.95 -0.74 30.34
CA LEU A 432 3.89 -0.33 29.31
C LEU A 432 5.27 0.00 29.90
N LYS A 433 5.31 0.82 30.96
CA LYS A 433 6.55 1.18 31.67
C LYS A 433 7.26 -0.07 32.22
N ASN A 434 6.51 -0.97 32.85
CA ASN A 434 7.06 -2.23 33.39
C ASN A 434 7.62 -3.14 32.29
N PHE A 435 7.01 -3.15 31.10
CA PHE A 435 7.54 -3.90 29.95
C PHE A 435 8.81 -3.27 29.39
N LEU A 436 8.84 -1.95 29.21
CA LEU A 436 10.00 -1.22 28.70
C LEU A 436 11.19 -1.31 29.65
N ALA A 437 10.94 -1.28 30.98
CA ALA A 437 11.98 -1.38 32.01
C ALA A 437 12.69 -2.75 32.06
N LYS A 438 12.09 -3.82 31.53
CA LYS A 438 12.68 -5.17 31.54
C LYS A 438 13.88 -5.33 30.58
N GLY A 439 14.32 -4.27 29.89
CA GLY A 439 15.42 -4.30 28.92
C GLY A 439 15.12 -5.14 27.68
N GLU A 440 16.01 -5.11 26.68
CA GLU A 440 15.97 -6.06 25.56
C GLU A 440 16.10 -7.48 26.11
N ARG A 441 15.14 -8.37 25.79
CA ARG A 441 15.33 -9.80 26.09
C ARG A 441 16.31 -10.35 25.06
N ASN A 442 17.13 -11.32 25.46
CA ASN A 442 17.90 -12.18 24.53
C ASN A 442 17.01 -13.04 23.60
N SER A 443 15.70 -12.82 23.58
CA SER A 443 14.71 -13.53 22.76
C SER A 443 13.86 -12.50 22.03
N PRO A 444 14.30 -12.05 20.83
CA PRO A 444 13.52 -11.17 19.97
C PRO A 444 12.18 -11.82 19.60
N SER A 445 11.26 -11.04 19.06
CA SER A 445 9.96 -11.57 18.63
C SER A 445 10.15 -12.73 17.64
N ASN A 446 9.57 -13.90 17.94
CA ASN A 446 9.67 -15.13 17.12
C ASN A 446 9.10 -15.00 15.68
N TRP A 447 8.66 -13.79 15.30
CA TRP A 447 8.15 -13.52 13.96
C TRP A 447 9.29 -13.07 13.01
N ASP A 448 10.24 -12.25 13.47
CA ASP A 448 11.31 -11.68 12.63
C ASP A 448 12.54 -12.60 12.53
N ASN A 449 12.33 -13.74 11.88
CA ASN A 449 13.38 -14.73 11.65
C ASN A 449 13.95 -14.57 10.23
N VAL A 450 15.24 -14.85 10.08
CA VAL A 450 15.97 -14.78 8.81
C VAL A 450 16.17 -16.20 8.29
N PRO A 451 15.53 -16.58 7.17
CA PRO A 451 15.66 -17.89 6.53
C PRO A 451 17.03 -18.02 5.87
N LEU A 452 18.00 -18.52 6.64
CA LEU A 452 19.31 -18.88 6.14
C LEU A 452 19.31 -20.30 5.59
N ASP A 453 20.08 -20.51 4.52
CA ASP A 453 20.47 -21.85 4.10
C ASP A 453 21.56 -22.39 5.05
N GLY A 454 21.26 -23.51 5.69
CA GLY A 454 22.14 -24.13 6.69
C GLY A 454 23.44 -24.66 6.07
N GLU A 455 23.40 -25.14 4.83
CA GLU A 455 24.59 -25.65 4.13
C GLU A 455 25.52 -24.51 3.72
N MET A 456 24.99 -23.46 3.11
CA MET A 456 25.74 -22.23 2.82
C MET A 456 26.35 -21.63 4.11
N PHE A 457 25.57 -21.53 5.19
CA PHE A 457 26.07 -21.01 6.47
C PHE A 457 27.22 -21.87 7.02
N LYS A 458 27.09 -23.19 6.95
CA LYS A 458 28.14 -24.14 7.35
C LYS A 458 29.40 -23.96 6.49
N HIS A 459 29.24 -23.86 5.17
CA HIS A 459 30.32 -23.68 4.20
C HIS A 459 31.16 -22.44 4.52
N VAL A 460 30.52 -21.29 4.71
CA VAL A 460 31.21 -20.04 5.09
C VAL A 460 31.92 -20.19 6.42
N ARG A 461 31.23 -20.73 7.44
CA ARG A 461 31.82 -20.91 8.78
C ARG A 461 33.08 -21.78 8.76
N GLU A 462 33.00 -22.95 8.12
CA GLU A 462 34.12 -23.90 8.05
C GLU A 462 35.25 -23.38 7.18
N GLY A 463 34.92 -22.71 6.08
CA GLY A 463 35.87 -22.00 5.22
C GLY A 463 36.69 -20.94 5.93
N LEU A 464 36.09 -20.24 6.90
CA LEU A 464 36.77 -19.28 7.77
C LEU A 464 37.54 -19.91 8.94
N GLY A 465 37.64 -21.25 9.01
CA GLY A 465 38.35 -21.94 10.09
C GLY A 465 37.66 -21.86 11.45
N LEU A 466 36.38 -21.48 11.50
CA LEU A 466 35.61 -21.34 12.72
C LEU A 466 34.96 -22.68 13.08
N SER A 467 35.36 -23.31 14.19
CA SER A 467 34.58 -24.42 14.75
C SER A 467 33.31 -23.90 15.42
N LYS A 468 32.29 -24.75 15.61
CA LYS A 468 31.05 -24.37 16.32
C LYS A 468 31.33 -23.69 17.66
N LYS A 469 32.30 -24.21 18.43
CA LYS A 469 32.72 -23.63 19.71
C LYS A 469 33.40 -22.26 19.55
N LYS A 470 34.26 -22.09 18.54
CA LYS A 470 34.94 -20.81 18.25
C LYS A 470 33.97 -19.67 17.90
N THR A 471 32.75 -19.98 17.47
CA THR A 471 31.72 -18.97 17.22
C THR A 471 31.08 -18.37 18.47
N GLY A 472 31.38 -18.87 19.67
CA GLY A 472 30.74 -18.42 20.91
C GLY A 472 29.26 -18.79 21.07
N LYS A 473 28.61 -19.38 20.05
CA LYS A 473 27.20 -19.80 20.04
C LYS A 473 27.00 -21.19 19.44
N ALA A 474 27.73 -22.18 19.96
CA ALA A 474 27.81 -23.52 19.36
C ALA A 474 26.45 -24.23 19.18
N SER A 475 25.53 -24.08 20.14
CA SER A 475 24.17 -24.64 20.05
C SER A 475 23.39 -24.00 18.90
N THR A 476 23.34 -22.67 18.85
CA THR A 476 22.68 -21.91 17.79
C THR A 476 23.23 -22.26 16.41
N VAL A 477 24.56 -22.41 16.27
CA VAL A 477 25.16 -22.87 15.01
C VAL A 477 24.65 -24.25 14.62
N GLY A 478 24.60 -25.20 15.56
CA GLY A 478 24.06 -26.54 15.29
C GLY A 478 22.61 -26.52 14.82
N ASP A 479 21.77 -25.67 15.42
CA ASP A 479 20.36 -25.54 15.06
C ASP A 479 20.15 -24.86 13.69
N ILE A 480 20.98 -23.86 13.35
CA ILE A 480 20.97 -23.19 12.04
C ILE A 480 21.38 -24.17 10.93
N GLU A 481 22.52 -24.84 11.09
CA GLU A 481 23.07 -25.73 10.06
C GLU A 481 22.18 -26.94 9.79
N SER A 482 21.45 -27.42 10.80
CA SER A 482 20.50 -28.51 10.65
C SER A 482 19.14 -28.07 10.10
N GLY A 483 18.91 -26.76 9.92
CA GLY A 483 17.62 -26.21 9.51
C GLY A 483 16.51 -26.34 10.55
N LYS A 484 16.82 -26.81 11.77
CA LYS A 484 15.84 -26.98 12.86
C LYS A 484 15.23 -25.66 13.32
N VAL A 485 16.02 -24.58 13.24
CA VAL A 485 15.61 -23.25 13.69
C VAL A 485 15.91 -22.22 12.61
N THR A 486 14.95 -21.35 12.36
CA THR A 486 15.17 -20.11 11.61
C THR A 486 15.70 -19.05 12.58
N PRO A 487 16.97 -18.62 12.48
CA PRO A 487 17.56 -17.73 13.46
C PRO A 487 16.92 -16.34 13.44
N SER A 488 16.89 -15.68 14.59
CA SER A 488 16.48 -14.28 14.67
C SER A 488 17.48 -13.37 13.95
N ARG A 489 17.01 -12.21 13.49
CA ARG A 489 17.87 -11.20 12.86
C ARG A 489 19.06 -10.77 13.72
N PHE A 490 18.87 -10.65 15.04
CA PHE A 490 19.95 -10.33 15.98
C PHE A 490 21.04 -11.42 16.01
N SER A 491 20.63 -12.69 15.97
CA SER A 491 21.59 -13.80 15.89
C SER A 491 22.34 -13.77 14.56
N VAL A 492 21.66 -13.47 13.45
CA VAL A 492 22.32 -13.35 12.14
C VAL A 492 23.27 -12.15 12.09
N ALA A 493 22.90 -11.00 12.65
CA ALA A 493 23.78 -9.83 12.72
C ALA A 493 25.08 -10.10 13.48
N TYR A 494 25.02 -10.90 14.55
CA TYR A 494 26.21 -11.38 15.27
C TYR A 494 27.13 -12.19 14.34
N PHE A 495 26.57 -13.14 13.57
CA PHE A 495 27.37 -13.97 12.66
C PHE A 495 27.91 -13.19 11.46
N ILE A 496 27.16 -12.23 10.91
CA ILE A 496 27.66 -11.32 9.87
C ILE A 496 28.92 -10.61 10.39
N THR A 497 28.85 -9.99 11.57
CA THR A 497 29.98 -9.26 12.17
C THR A 497 31.18 -10.19 12.40
N LEU A 498 30.93 -11.42 12.87
CA LEU A 498 31.97 -12.42 13.07
C LEU A 498 32.61 -12.84 11.75
N PHE A 499 31.82 -13.15 10.72
CA PHE A 499 32.31 -13.60 9.43
C PHE A 499 33.10 -12.51 8.71
N GLU A 500 32.62 -11.26 8.72
CA GLU A 500 33.36 -10.11 8.15
C GLU A 500 34.71 -9.89 8.83
N LYS A 501 34.78 -10.08 10.15
CA LYS A 501 36.03 -9.94 10.90
C LYS A 501 37.06 -11.02 10.53
N GLU A 502 36.60 -12.24 10.31
CA GLU A 502 37.47 -13.39 10.01
C GLU A 502 37.79 -13.51 8.51
N ASP A 503 36.94 -13.01 7.61
CA ASP A 503 37.15 -13.02 6.15
C ASP A 503 38.15 -11.94 5.67
N LYS A 504 39.36 -11.96 6.21
CA LYS A 504 40.42 -10.97 5.91
C LYS A 504 40.80 -10.91 4.43
N GLN A 505 40.66 -12.03 3.72
CA GLN A 505 41.01 -12.17 2.31
C GLN A 505 39.82 -12.00 1.37
N LYS A 506 38.61 -11.72 1.90
CA LYS A 506 37.38 -11.54 1.13
C LYS A 506 36.98 -12.74 0.26
N LEU A 507 37.28 -13.96 0.72
CA LEU A 507 36.99 -15.20 0.00
C LEU A 507 35.50 -15.55 0.02
N TYR A 508 34.75 -15.09 1.03
CA TYR A 508 33.33 -15.39 1.24
C TYR A 508 32.45 -14.14 1.18
N SER A 509 32.95 -13.06 0.59
CA SER A 509 32.27 -11.76 0.60
C SER A 509 30.91 -11.81 -0.09
N SER A 510 30.75 -12.59 -1.16
CA SER A 510 29.47 -12.79 -1.84
C SER A 510 28.40 -13.42 -0.94
N GLU A 511 28.75 -14.49 -0.23
CA GLU A 511 27.88 -15.22 0.67
C GLU A 511 27.54 -14.38 1.89
N ILE A 512 28.53 -13.68 2.44
CA ILE A 512 28.34 -12.73 3.55
C ILE A 512 27.40 -11.60 3.12
N ASP A 513 27.57 -11.04 1.91
CA ASP A 513 26.69 -10.00 1.38
C ASP A 513 25.27 -10.52 1.11
N PHE A 514 25.13 -11.78 0.70
CA PHE A 514 23.83 -12.42 0.60
C PHE A 514 23.17 -12.62 1.97
N ILE A 515 23.92 -13.05 3.00
CA ILE A 515 23.42 -13.13 4.37
C ILE A 515 23.00 -11.74 4.87
N LYS A 516 23.76 -10.68 4.56
CA LYS A 516 23.39 -9.29 4.85
C LYS A 516 22.10 -8.87 4.16
N PHE A 517 21.93 -9.24 2.88
CA PHE A 517 20.70 -8.99 2.14
C PHE A 517 19.50 -9.65 2.86
N LEU A 518 19.60 -10.94 3.17
CA LEU A 518 18.56 -11.67 3.91
C LEU A 518 18.28 -11.03 5.29
N ALA A 519 19.31 -10.48 5.92
CA ALA A 519 19.26 -9.82 7.23
C ALA A 519 18.99 -8.30 7.18
N SER A 520 18.63 -7.73 6.02
CA SER A 520 18.38 -6.29 5.88
C SER A 520 17.38 -5.73 6.89
N LYS A 521 17.59 -4.50 7.36
CA LYS A 521 16.71 -3.83 8.33
C LYS A 521 15.45 -3.24 7.70
N ASP A 522 15.37 -3.18 6.38
CA ASP A 522 14.27 -2.51 5.67
C ASP A 522 13.14 -3.46 5.25
N PHE A 523 13.43 -4.76 5.18
CA PHE A 523 12.43 -5.78 4.89
C PHE A 523 12.58 -7.01 5.80
N ALA A 524 11.51 -7.79 5.91
CA ALA A 524 11.44 -9.00 6.70
C ALA A 524 10.88 -10.15 5.89
N TRP A 525 11.12 -11.36 6.37
CA TRP A 525 10.60 -12.58 5.78
C TRP A 525 9.36 -12.99 6.53
N ASP A 526 8.20 -12.85 5.91
CA ASP A 526 6.97 -13.35 6.50
C ASP A 526 6.55 -14.66 5.84
N LYS A 527 6.08 -15.57 6.69
CA LYS A 527 5.71 -16.92 6.30
C LYS A 527 4.34 -16.88 5.65
N ILE A 528 4.18 -17.54 4.51
CA ILE A 528 2.86 -17.77 3.89
C ILE A 528 2.07 -18.68 4.82
N GLU A 529 0.98 -18.16 5.37
CA GLU A 529 0.03 -18.95 6.17
C GLU A 529 -0.86 -19.75 5.23
N MET A 530 -1.34 -19.10 4.16
CA MET A 530 -2.26 -19.68 3.22
C MET A 530 -2.07 -19.09 1.83
N ILE A 531 -2.15 -19.94 0.81
CA ILE A 531 -2.26 -19.55 -0.58
C ILE A 531 -3.37 -20.37 -1.23
N TYR A 532 -4.22 -19.72 -2.01
CA TYR A 532 -5.31 -20.38 -2.72
C TYR A 532 -5.68 -19.60 -3.99
N SER A 533 -6.28 -20.29 -4.95
CA SER A 533 -6.77 -19.69 -6.20
C SER A 533 -8.30 -19.55 -6.21
N LYS A 534 -8.81 -18.52 -6.87
CA LYS A 534 -10.24 -18.30 -7.13
C LYS A 534 -10.46 -17.77 -8.54
N SER A 535 -11.66 -17.93 -9.07
CA SER A 535 -12.05 -17.28 -10.32
C SER A 535 -11.95 -15.76 -10.18
N SER A 536 -11.50 -15.09 -11.25
CA SER A 536 -11.42 -13.62 -11.25
C SER A 536 -12.81 -13.00 -11.22
N GLU A 537 -13.01 -12.09 -10.26
CA GLU A 537 -14.23 -11.28 -10.12
C GLU A 537 -14.05 -9.87 -10.71
N VAL A 538 -12.87 -9.58 -11.27
CA VAL A 538 -12.50 -8.27 -11.81
C VAL A 538 -12.17 -8.38 -13.29
N SER A 539 -12.44 -7.30 -14.03
CA SER A 539 -12.16 -7.25 -15.47
C SER A 539 -10.69 -6.96 -15.78
N TYR A 540 -9.99 -6.26 -14.87
CA TYR A 540 -8.62 -5.81 -15.09
C TYR A 540 -7.77 -5.98 -13.82
N LEU A 541 -6.50 -6.32 -14.04
CA LEU A 541 -5.41 -6.20 -13.08
C LEU A 541 -4.53 -5.00 -13.45
N TYR A 542 -3.69 -4.58 -12.51
CA TYR A 542 -2.88 -3.38 -12.63
C TYR A 542 -1.42 -3.67 -12.29
N ASP A 543 -0.49 -2.91 -12.86
CA ASP A 543 0.93 -2.97 -12.54
C ASP A 543 1.65 -1.65 -12.83
N LEU A 544 2.88 -1.50 -12.34
CA LEU A 544 3.71 -0.30 -12.48
C LEU A 544 5.10 -0.68 -13.00
N SER A 545 5.61 -0.06 -14.07
CA SER A 545 7.04 -0.17 -14.40
C SER A 545 7.87 0.84 -13.63
N VAL A 546 8.55 0.37 -12.60
CA VAL A 546 9.51 1.12 -11.79
C VAL A 546 10.93 1.02 -12.35
N LEU A 547 11.61 2.17 -12.52
CA LEU A 547 13.01 2.22 -12.97
C LEU A 547 13.98 1.66 -11.93
N GLU A 548 15.06 1.05 -12.41
CA GLU A 548 16.21 0.51 -11.66
C GLU A 548 15.91 -0.69 -10.76
N THR A 549 15.03 -0.54 -9.79
CA THR A 549 14.79 -1.50 -8.71
C THR A 549 13.79 -2.59 -9.07
N ASN A 550 12.94 -2.33 -10.07
CA ASN A 550 11.95 -3.27 -10.59
C ASN A 550 10.99 -3.83 -9.54
N SER A 551 10.74 -3.08 -8.47
CA SER A 551 9.88 -3.48 -7.38
C SER A 551 9.07 -2.32 -6.82
N PHE A 552 7.97 -2.64 -6.14
CA PHE A 552 7.17 -1.69 -5.39
C PHE A 552 6.54 -2.37 -4.17
N ILE A 553 5.96 -1.58 -3.27
CA ILE A 553 5.29 -2.11 -2.06
C ILE A 553 3.78 -2.02 -2.23
N GLY A 554 3.11 -3.17 -2.21
CA GLY A 554 1.66 -3.29 -2.24
C GLY A 554 1.14 -4.03 -1.01
N ASN A 555 0.19 -3.44 -0.27
CA ASN A 555 -0.33 -3.97 1.01
C ASN A 555 0.79 -4.33 2.03
N GLY A 556 1.92 -3.62 1.96
CA GLY A 556 3.10 -3.88 2.80
C GLY A 556 3.95 -5.10 2.38
N ILE A 557 3.65 -5.73 1.24
CA ILE A 557 4.42 -6.82 0.62
C ILE A 557 5.29 -6.25 -0.51
N ILE A 558 6.50 -6.78 -0.69
CA ILE A 558 7.41 -6.38 -1.77
C ILE A 558 7.06 -7.17 -3.04
N LEU A 559 6.74 -6.45 -4.10
CA LEU A 559 6.22 -6.96 -5.36
C LEU A 559 7.15 -6.59 -6.50
N HIS A 560 7.21 -7.44 -7.53
CA HIS A 560 8.00 -7.18 -8.72
C HIS A 560 7.15 -6.48 -9.79
N ASN A 561 7.75 -5.57 -10.55
CA ASN A 561 7.11 -4.94 -11.72
C ASN A 561 7.14 -5.79 -13.01
N THR A 562 6.48 -5.30 -14.06
CA THR A 562 6.59 -5.76 -15.44
C THR A 562 7.81 -5.19 -16.17
N HIS A 563 8.53 -6.06 -16.90
CA HIS A 563 9.60 -5.72 -17.86
C HIS A 563 9.09 -5.91 -19.29
N GLY A 564 9.07 -4.85 -20.12
CA GLY A 564 8.57 -4.95 -21.51
C GLY A 564 9.35 -4.12 -22.52
N HIS A 565 10.39 -4.69 -23.16
CA HIS A 565 11.30 -3.92 -24.03
C HIS A 565 11.72 -4.58 -25.38
N THR A 566 11.19 -5.72 -25.84
CA THR A 566 11.51 -6.25 -27.21
C THR A 566 10.38 -7.05 -27.86
N MET A 567 10.19 -6.87 -29.18
CA MET A 567 9.12 -7.46 -30.02
C MET A 567 9.22 -8.99 -30.19
N MET A 568 10.43 -9.55 -30.29
CA MET A 568 10.65 -11.00 -30.21
C MET A 568 11.91 -11.30 -29.38
N THR A 569 12.05 -12.56 -28.98
CA THR A 569 13.25 -13.04 -28.28
C THR A 569 13.93 -14.11 -29.14
N GLY A 570 14.81 -13.68 -30.04
CA GLY A 570 15.54 -14.54 -30.97
C GLY A 570 17.01 -14.75 -30.59
N SER A 571 17.75 -15.44 -31.46
CA SER A 571 19.16 -15.76 -31.31
C SER A 571 20.05 -14.51 -31.15
N ILE A 572 19.70 -13.39 -31.78
CA ILE A 572 20.47 -12.13 -31.67
C ILE A 572 20.36 -11.54 -30.26
N LYS A 573 19.17 -11.59 -29.65
CA LYS A 573 18.92 -11.02 -28.32
C LYS A 573 19.63 -11.77 -27.19
N ASN A 574 20.05 -13.02 -27.40
CA ASN A 574 20.86 -13.73 -26.42
C ASN A 574 22.16 -12.98 -26.10
N ALA A 575 22.77 -12.31 -27.08
CA ALA A 575 23.96 -11.48 -26.88
C ALA A 575 23.75 -10.36 -25.86
N PHE A 576 22.53 -9.80 -25.78
CA PHE A 576 22.20 -8.72 -24.86
C PHE A 576 22.37 -9.12 -23.39
N GLY A 577 22.02 -10.36 -23.06
CA GLY A 577 22.13 -10.89 -21.69
C GLY A 577 23.58 -11.12 -21.25
N GLY A 578 24.49 -11.38 -22.19
CA GLY A 578 25.88 -11.78 -21.92
C GLY A 578 26.92 -10.68 -22.17
N LEU A 579 26.80 -9.95 -23.28
CA LEU A 579 27.83 -9.01 -23.75
C LEU A 579 27.65 -7.58 -23.22
N ILE A 580 26.45 -7.21 -22.80
CA ILE A 580 26.22 -5.93 -22.11
C ILE A 580 26.21 -6.21 -20.61
N THR A 581 27.21 -5.75 -19.87
CA THR A 581 27.30 -5.95 -18.42
C THR A 581 26.89 -4.71 -17.62
N LYS A 582 27.01 -3.52 -18.22
CA LYS A 582 26.71 -2.20 -17.62
C LYS A 582 25.82 -1.39 -18.57
N LYS A 583 25.22 -0.29 -18.09
CA LYS A 583 24.37 0.63 -18.92
C LYS A 583 23.24 -0.05 -19.72
N ARG A 584 22.75 -1.23 -19.29
CA ARG A 584 21.66 -2.00 -19.95
C ARG A 584 20.39 -1.17 -20.19
N HIS A 585 20.10 -0.21 -19.32
CA HIS A 585 18.97 0.71 -19.43
C HIS A 585 19.07 1.65 -20.63
N HIS A 586 20.24 2.26 -20.87
CA HIS A 586 20.49 3.06 -22.08
C HIS A 586 20.43 2.20 -23.35
N CYS A 587 20.90 0.96 -23.23
CA CYS A 587 20.85 -0.01 -24.31
C CYS A 587 19.42 -0.42 -24.68
N HIS A 588 18.53 -0.53 -23.70
CA HIS A 588 17.11 -0.83 -23.93
C HIS A 588 16.35 0.30 -24.64
N ALA A 589 16.76 1.57 -24.47
CA ALA A 589 16.11 2.70 -25.16
C ALA A 589 16.35 2.70 -26.68
N ARG A 590 17.44 2.05 -27.14
CA ARG A 590 17.84 1.93 -28.55
C ARG A 590 18.01 0.46 -28.93
N ILE A 591 17.13 -0.39 -28.42
CA ILE A 591 17.33 -1.84 -28.42
C ILE A 591 17.59 -2.42 -29.81
N ASP A 592 16.89 -1.96 -30.85
CA ASP A 592 17.08 -2.47 -32.20
C ASP A 592 18.51 -2.21 -32.72
N GLN A 593 19.00 -0.99 -32.53
CA GLN A 593 20.36 -0.58 -32.94
C GLN A 593 21.43 -1.27 -32.09
N VAL A 594 21.16 -1.45 -30.80
CA VAL A 594 22.06 -2.18 -29.90
C VAL A 594 22.14 -3.66 -30.25
N LEU A 595 21.05 -4.29 -30.67
CA LEU A 595 21.07 -5.69 -31.09
C LEU A 595 21.91 -5.89 -32.36
N VAL A 596 21.86 -4.96 -33.32
CA VAL A 596 22.72 -4.96 -34.51
C VAL A 596 24.20 -4.80 -34.14
N ASP A 597 24.50 -3.90 -33.20
CA ASP A 597 25.85 -3.70 -32.69
C ASP A 597 26.38 -4.94 -31.97
N LEU A 598 25.55 -5.53 -31.11
CA LEU A 598 25.87 -6.75 -30.38
C LEU A 598 26.09 -7.94 -31.29
N LEU A 599 25.31 -8.06 -32.36
CA LEU A 599 25.53 -9.08 -33.39
C LEU A 599 26.90 -8.89 -34.08
N SER A 600 27.25 -7.64 -34.39
CA SER A 600 28.54 -7.31 -35.02
C SER A 600 29.71 -7.71 -34.11
N ILE A 601 29.62 -7.37 -32.83
CA ILE A 601 30.57 -7.81 -31.80
C ILE A 601 30.61 -9.33 -31.69
N GLN A 602 29.45 -10.00 -31.67
CA GLN A 602 29.37 -11.47 -31.58
C GLN A 602 30.11 -12.15 -32.73
N LYS A 603 29.93 -11.67 -33.97
CA LYS A 603 30.62 -12.20 -35.14
C LYS A 603 32.15 -12.05 -35.04
N GLU A 604 32.62 -11.02 -34.35
CA GLU A 604 34.04 -10.76 -34.14
C GLU A 604 34.65 -11.66 -33.05
N ILE A 605 33.99 -11.77 -31.90
CA ILE A 605 34.55 -12.48 -30.73
C ILE A 605 34.23 -13.98 -30.72
N HIS A 606 33.31 -14.46 -31.57
CA HIS A 606 32.96 -15.88 -31.69
C HIS A 606 33.09 -16.32 -33.16
N PRO A 607 34.31 -16.60 -33.66
CA PRO A 607 34.48 -17.13 -35.00
C PRO A 607 33.84 -18.53 -35.09
N GLY A 608 32.76 -18.65 -35.86
CA GLY A 608 32.02 -19.90 -36.02
C GLY A 608 30.77 -20.04 -35.12
N ILE A 609 30.08 -18.94 -34.80
CA ILE A 609 28.75 -19.03 -34.17
C ILE A 609 27.84 -19.92 -35.04
N PHE A 610 27.35 -20.99 -34.43
CA PHE A 610 26.29 -21.81 -34.98
C PHE A 610 25.09 -21.68 -34.05
N ALA A 611 24.08 -20.93 -34.49
CA ALA A 611 22.86 -20.75 -33.73
C ALA A 611 21.92 -21.93 -34.01
N VAL A 612 21.50 -22.61 -32.94
CA VAL A 612 20.43 -23.61 -32.99
C VAL A 612 19.26 -23.05 -32.19
N MET A 613 18.10 -22.95 -32.83
CA MET A 613 16.86 -22.54 -32.19
C MET A 613 15.91 -23.74 -32.19
N ASP A 614 15.54 -24.16 -30.99
CA ASP A 614 14.46 -25.12 -30.79
C ASP A 614 13.13 -24.44 -31.14
N GLY A 615 12.62 -24.74 -32.33
CA GLY A 615 11.31 -24.34 -32.81
C GLY A 615 10.31 -25.49 -32.78
N THR A 616 10.56 -26.55 -32.00
CA THR A 616 9.61 -27.66 -31.87
C THR A 616 8.29 -27.13 -31.31
N VAL A 617 8.40 -26.17 -30.39
CA VAL A 617 7.31 -25.38 -29.85
C VAL A 617 7.66 -23.90 -29.98
N ALA A 618 6.95 -23.18 -30.86
CA ALA A 618 7.05 -21.74 -30.96
C ALA A 618 6.13 -21.05 -29.95
N GLY A 619 6.61 -19.97 -29.36
CA GLY A 619 5.85 -19.17 -28.42
C GLY A 619 5.05 -18.07 -29.09
N ASP A 620 3.73 -18.11 -28.95
CA ASP A 620 2.82 -17.03 -29.38
C ASP A 620 2.39 -16.21 -28.15
N GLY A 621 2.70 -14.91 -28.12
CA GLY A 621 2.40 -13.98 -27.00
C GLY A 621 3.63 -13.40 -26.27
N ALA A 622 3.37 -12.68 -25.16
CA ALA A 622 4.29 -11.78 -24.43
C ALA A 622 5.56 -12.38 -23.77
N GLY A 623 6.14 -13.44 -24.33
CA GLY A 623 7.43 -13.98 -23.93
C GLY A 623 7.41 -15.43 -23.44
N PRO A 624 8.58 -16.06 -23.32
CA PRO A 624 8.78 -17.49 -23.04
C PRO A 624 8.34 -17.98 -21.66
N ARG A 625 7.99 -17.11 -20.70
CA ARG A 625 7.31 -17.53 -19.45
C ARG A 625 5.78 -17.45 -19.56
N THR A 626 5.27 -16.85 -20.63
CA THR A 626 3.84 -16.55 -20.86
C THR A 626 3.26 -17.10 -22.14
N MET A 627 4.09 -17.58 -23.06
CA MET A 627 3.72 -17.93 -24.41
C MET A 627 2.67 -19.04 -24.48
N ILE A 628 1.75 -18.92 -25.42
CA ILE A 628 0.90 -20.03 -25.86
C ILE A 628 1.77 -20.91 -26.75
N PRO A 629 2.05 -22.15 -26.36
CA PRO A 629 2.88 -23.04 -27.16
C PRO A 629 2.12 -23.40 -28.45
N LYS A 630 2.72 -23.08 -29.59
CA LYS A 630 2.31 -23.55 -30.90
C LYS A 630 3.29 -24.62 -31.33
N VAL A 631 2.82 -25.85 -31.44
CA VAL A 631 3.63 -26.94 -31.99
C VAL A 631 3.94 -26.60 -33.44
N LYS A 632 5.23 -26.44 -33.75
CA LYS A 632 5.71 -26.20 -35.10
C LYS A 632 6.61 -27.35 -35.58
N ASN A 633 7.27 -28.08 -34.66
CA ASN A 633 8.13 -29.24 -34.95
C ASN A 633 9.30 -28.93 -35.90
N TYR A 634 9.93 -27.77 -35.75
CA TYR A 634 11.14 -27.41 -36.50
C TYR A 634 12.33 -27.26 -35.58
N ILE A 635 13.52 -27.58 -36.08
CA ILE A 635 14.76 -27.09 -35.51
C ILE A 635 15.33 -26.15 -36.56
N LEU A 636 15.53 -24.89 -36.19
CA LEU A 636 16.24 -23.95 -37.03
C LEU A 636 17.70 -23.99 -36.64
N ALA A 637 18.58 -24.04 -37.62
CA ALA A 637 20.01 -24.00 -37.37
C ALA A 637 20.69 -23.23 -38.49
N SER A 638 21.57 -22.31 -38.13
CA SER A 638 22.26 -21.47 -39.10
C SER A 638 23.57 -20.94 -38.52
N GLY A 639 24.57 -20.77 -39.38
CA GLY A 639 25.74 -19.93 -39.07
C GLY A 639 25.43 -18.43 -39.10
N ASP A 640 24.21 -18.05 -39.50
CA ASP A 640 23.72 -16.67 -39.54
C ASP A 640 22.51 -16.48 -38.63
N GLN A 641 22.71 -15.72 -37.55
CA GLN A 641 21.68 -15.35 -36.57
C GLN A 641 20.61 -14.40 -37.13
N VAL A 642 20.90 -13.63 -38.19
CA VAL A 642 19.88 -12.81 -38.86
C VAL A 642 18.94 -13.72 -39.63
N ALA A 643 19.48 -14.68 -40.37
CA ALA A 643 18.69 -15.64 -41.13
C ALA A 643 17.79 -16.49 -40.21
N ILE A 644 18.31 -16.96 -39.07
CA ILE A 644 17.52 -17.78 -38.14
C ILE A 644 16.41 -16.95 -37.48
N ASP A 645 16.67 -15.70 -37.08
CA ASP A 645 15.66 -14.83 -36.47
C ASP A 645 14.63 -14.36 -37.50
N ALA A 646 15.04 -14.10 -38.76
CA ALA A 646 14.12 -13.76 -39.85
C ALA A 646 13.17 -14.91 -40.19
N ILE A 647 13.69 -16.14 -40.29
CA ILE A 647 12.85 -17.32 -40.52
C ILE A 647 11.95 -17.59 -39.31
N SER A 648 12.48 -17.44 -38.09
CA SER A 648 11.69 -17.57 -36.85
C SER A 648 10.56 -16.53 -36.78
N ALA A 649 10.84 -15.27 -37.12
CA ALA A 649 9.85 -14.19 -37.22
C ALA A 649 8.75 -14.51 -38.22
N LYS A 650 9.12 -14.99 -39.41
CA LYS A 650 8.18 -15.41 -40.45
C LYS A 650 7.32 -16.58 -39.98
N MET A 651 7.90 -17.55 -39.27
CA MET A 651 7.18 -18.69 -38.70
C MET A 651 6.21 -18.31 -37.57
N MET A 652 6.55 -17.26 -36.81
CA MET A 652 5.69 -16.62 -35.81
C MET A 652 4.60 -15.73 -36.42
N GLY A 653 4.64 -15.50 -37.74
CA GLY A 653 3.63 -14.72 -38.47
C GLY A 653 3.96 -13.23 -38.64
N TYR A 654 5.17 -12.81 -38.27
CA TYR A 654 5.66 -11.46 -38.53
C TYR A 654 6.25 -11.33 -39.93
N ASP A 655 6.23 -10.12 -40.49
CA ASP A 655 7.02 -9.75 -41.66
C ASP A 655 8.44 -9.42 -41.20
N PRO A 656 9.46 -10.24 -41.52
CA PRO A 656 10.81 -10.02 -41.02
C PRO A 656 11.38 -8.66 -41.41
N MET A 657 11.01 -8.15 -42.60
CA MET A 657 11.52 -6.87 -43.12
C MET A 657 10.99 -5.64 -42.36
N LYS A 658 9.97 -5.82 -41.50
CA LYS A 658 9.41 -4.74 -40.66
C LYS A 658 10.06 -4.68 -39.28
N ILE A 659 10.93 -5.62 -38.94
CA ILE A 659 11.52 -5.75 -37.61
C ILE A 659 12.89 -5.11 -37.65
N LYS A 660 13.04 -3.94 -37.01
CA LYS A 660 14.17 -3.03 -37.25
C LYS A 660 15.58 -3.58 -37.01
N PHE A 661 15.73 -4.65 -36.24
CA PHE A 661 17.03 -5.27 -35.95
C PHE A 661 17.34 -6.51 -36.82
N ILE A 662 16.37 -6.97 -37.61
CA ILE A 662 16.51 -7.99 -38.66
C ILE A 662 16.71 -7.25 -39.98
#